data_AF-A0A2D6Q615-F1
#
_entry.id   AF-A0A2D6Q615-F1
#
_cell.length_a   1.000
_cell.length_b   1.000
_cell.length_c   1.000
_cell.angle_alpha   90.00
_cell.angle_beta   90.00
_cell.angle_gamma   90.00
#
_symmetry.space_group_name_H-M   'P 1'
#
loop_
_entity.id
_entity.type
_entity.pdbx_description
1 polymer ?
#
loop_
_entity_poly.entity_id
_entity_poly.type
_entity_poly.pdbx_seq_one_letter_code
_entity_poly.pdbx_strand_id
1 'polypeptide(L)'
;MKSTKDIKVSSKLIDQVVGQEEAIAIIRKAALQRRHVLLIGEPGTGKSMLGLALAELLPHSELKDVLALPNPNDENEPLIKEITAGTGRETVQRAQIDSKAAFKNMRYLTFILAIIVMIAPWWARHYYQSDIMFAAFFLGGMMFLAAFSVMMNIGPKAFGGEKIVFPKLIVDKSDKTKKAFYDATGAHAGALLGDVLHDPLQSFLSSNRLNLIHNSNKVCTENIQKIVNTSLLKHQDKLITKEAQNYEAAFTSINELTTFGEVEGALKPVEVLSSNRYDYHGEMIKLTTAKNQKITITPEHKVAINKNEKIQYIAAKNIKIGNQVISKAEEIILTAQDIINTYSIKQQEQCRLYYQYKEIKAAHPFWGYKRIAKAMGQPIGKTRWWHAQKHIPTPIQRAQSLEKQGLLPLTLDHPQLPTIAKIIGSTFGDGGIFQTLNAIFLSSKEKSNIVEFGQDIEEIFNFQKSNTRIIRGGINLTSYCYQNTNRDLIRFFVALGAPVGKKTKIKLKIPEWINKSKELQTEFFSSLLGSEVAIPKVHVSKRHLNSFSFAITGVPEVHESRLVFFQELKNYFNSISVKTGKIVKKVHKSELSPEKNYLYQIHISTTFENLINFSKNCKLNYCQYKREKLTKTIKELSTIKKERYQTLISEGYGAEHCMKLLQLSPRALYEILNETEFLIKETEASYA
;
A
#
# COMPACT_ATOMS: atom_id res chain seq x y z
N MET A 1 -59.11 45.52 9.31
CA MET A 1 -58.75 44.14 9.72
C MET A 1 -58.58 44.11 11.23
N LYS A 2 -59.25 43.19 11.95
CA LYS A 2 -59.18 43.10 13.42
C LYS A 2 -58.38 41.87 13.91
N SER A 3 -58.19 40.85 13.08
CA SER A 3 -57.41 39.63 13.43
C SER A 3 -56.69 39.05 12.20
N THR A 4 -55.59 38.32 12.41
CA THR A 4 -54.86 37.58 11.37
C THR A 4 -55.65 36.43 10.76
N LYS A 5 -56.75 36.00 11.39
CA LYS A 5 -57.69 35.01 10.83
C LYS A 5 -58.37 35.47 9.54
N ASP A 6 -58.47 36.78 9.33
CA ASP A 6 -59.11 37.36 8.14
C ASP A 6 -58.16 37.46 6.92
N ILE A 7 -56.88 37.10 7.09
CA ILE A 7 -55.86 37.16 6.04
C ILE A 7 -55.81 35.82 5.31
N LYS A 8 -56.10 35.83 4.00
CA LYS A 8 -55.99 34.63 3.15
C LYS A 8 -54.51 34.30 2.89
N VAL A 9 -54.07 33.12 3.31
CA VAL A 9 -52.73 32.58 3.02
C VAL A 9 -52.80 31.69 1.78
N SER A 10 -51.85 31.84 0.85
CA SER A 10 -51.78 31.01 -0.35
C SER A 10 -51.54 29.54 -0.01
N SER A 11 -52.11 28.61 -0.78
CA SER A 11 -51.87 27.17 -0.62
C SER A 11 -50.50 26.72 -1.13
N LYS A 12 -49.89 27.49 -2.05
CA LYS A 12 -48.58 27.18 -2.63
C LYS A 12 -47.47 27.83 -1.82
N LEU A 13 -46.45 27.05 -1.45
CA LEU A 13 -45.34 27.54 -0.63
C LEU A 13 -44.54 28.66 -1.31
N ILE A 14 -44.42 28.62 -2.64
CA ILE A 14 -43.68 29.64 -3.40
C ILE A 14 -44.30 31.05 -3.28
N ASP A 15 -45.62 31.13 -3.07
CA ASP A 15 -46.34 32.41 -2.94
C ASP A 15 -46.40 32.89 -1.49
N GLN A 16 -45.90 32.10 -0.53
CA GLN A 16 -45.78 32.47 0.89
C GLN A 16 -44.41 33.11 1.21
N VAL A 17 -43.45 33.08 0.27
CA VAL A 17 -42.14 33.72 0.45
C VAL A 17 -42.30 35.23 0.23
N VAL A 18 -41.88 36.02 1.20
CA VAL A 18 -42.07 37.49 1.22
C VAL A 18 -40.74 38.21 0.98
N GLY A 19 -40.73 39.22 0.11
CA GLY A 19 -39.59 40.13 -0.11
C GLY A 19 -38.37 39.51 -0.80
N GLN A 20 -38.56 38.43 -1.56
CA GLN A 20 -37.50 37.74 -2.32
C GLN A 20 -37.94 37.41 -3.76
N GLU A 21 -38.42 38.41 -4.49
CA GLU A 21 -39.02 38.28 -5.82
C GLU A 21 -38.04 37.66 -6.84
N GLU A 22 -36.76 38.05 -6.77
CA GLU A 22 -35.71 37.51 -7.65
C GLU A 22 -35.45 36.02 -7.37
N ALA A 23 -35.36 35.62 -6.09
CA ALA A 23 -35.17 34.23 -5.71
C ALA A 23 -36.37 33.37 -6.14
N ILE A 24 -37.60 33.88 -5.98
CA ILE A 24 -38.82 33.22 -6.46
C ILE A 24 -38.77 32.97 -7.97
N ALA A 25 -38.36 33.99 -8.75
CA ALA A 25 -38.25 33.87 -10.20
C ALA A 25 -37.20 32.81 -10.62
N ILE A 26 -36.05 32.76 -9.92
CA ILE A 26 -35.00 31.76 -10.15
C ILE A 26 -35.51 30.36 -9.80
N ILE A 27 -36.16 30.17 -8.65
CA ILE A 27 -36.72 28.87 -8.22
C ILE A 27 -37.75 28.35 -9.23
N ARG A 28 -38.66 29.19 -9.74
CA ARG A 28 -39.62 28.78 -10.78
C ARG A 28 -38.93 28.33 -12.06
N LYS A 29 -37.93 29.08 -12.54
CA LYS A 29 -37.13 28.70 -13.73
C LYS A 29 -36.37 27.39 -13.48
N ALA A 30 -35.78 27.23 -12.30
CA ALA A 30 -35.01 26.06 -11.93
C ALA A 30 -35.88 24.79 -11.83
N ALA A 31 -37.09 24.89 -11.29
CA ALA A 31 -38.05 23.77 -11.23
C ALA A 31 -38.39 23.26 -12.64
N LEU A 32 -38.73 24.19 -13.56
CA LEU A 32 -39.10 23.87 -14.94
C LEU A 32 -37.93 23.24 -15.71
N GLN A 33 -36.72 23.77 -15.52
CA GLN A 33 -35.53 23.32 -16.24
C GLN A 33 -34.76 22.20 -15.53
N ARG A 34 -35.20 21.76 -14.34
CA ARG A 34 -34.50 20.81 -13.45
C ARG A 34 -33.04 21.21 -13.20
N ARG A 35 -32.80 22.50 -12.91
CA ARG A 35 -31.46 23.04 -12.62
C ARG A 35 -31.21 23.06 -11.11
N HIS A 36 -29.94 22.88 -10.74
CA HIS A 36 -29.50 23.08 -9.36
C HIS A 36 -29.52 24.57 -9.00
N VAL A 37 -29.83 24.88 -7.74
CA VAL A 37 -29.86 26.25 -7.22
C VAL A 37 -29.01 26.31 -5.96
N LEU A 38 -28.13 27.30 -5.87
CA LEU A 38 -27.37 27.62 -4.66
C LEU A 38 -27.97 28.89 -4.06
N LEU A 39 -28.56 28.76 -2.86
CA LEU A 39 -29.14 29.88 -2.12
C LEU A 39 -28.14 30.36 -1.06
N ILE A 40 -27.69 31.61 -1.17
CA ILE A 40 -26.74 32.25 -0.24
C ILE A 40 -27.48 33.34 0.54
N GLY A 41 -27.35 33.33 1.86
CA GLY A 41 -27.92 34.36 2.73
C GLY A 41 -27.83 33.99 4.21
N GLU A 42 -28.08 34.96 5.08
CA GLU A 42 -28.01 34.79 6.55
C GLU A 42 -28.96 33.69 7.07
N PRO A 43 -28.67 33.02 8.20
CA PRO A 43 -29.60 32.09 8.83
C PRO A 43 -30.99 32.71 9.07
N GLY A 44 -32.07 31.94 8.87
CA GLY A 44 -33.44 32.45 9.08
C GLY A 44 -34.07 33.20 7.91
N THR A 45 -33.36 33.41 6.79
CA THR A 45 -33.89 34.12 5.60
C THR A 45 -34.77 33.28 4.67
N GLY A 46 -35.35 32.16 5.13
CA GLY A 46 -36.30 31.38 4.31
C GLY A 46 -35.70 30.46 3.22
N LYS A 47 -34.39 30.20 3.23
CA LYS A 47 -33.72 29.29 2.26
C LYS A 47 -34.37 27.89 2.18
N SER A 48 -34.67 27.27 3.32
CA SER A 48 -35.34 25.95 3.35
C SER A 48 -36.76 26.01 2.80
N MET A 49 -37.46 27.14 3.00
CA MET A 49 -38.81 27.36 2.45
C MET A 49 -38.79 27.45 0.92
N LEU A 50 -37.79 28.11 0.34
CA LEU A 50 -37.55 28.13 -1.11
C LEU A 50 -37.20 26.73 -1.66
N GLY A 51 -36.44 25.92 -0.92
CA GLY A 51 -36.17 24.52 -1.27
C GLY A 51 -37.42 23.64 -1.27
N LEU A 52 -38.29 23.79 -0.26
CA LEU A 52 -39.59 23.12 -0.21
C LEU A 52 -40.50 23.56 -1.37
N ALA A 53 -40.51 24.86 -1.68
CA ALA A 53 -41.26 25.42 -2.79
C ALA A 53 -40.76 24.90 -4.15
N LEU A 54 -39.44 24.75 -4.32
CA LEU A 54 -38.85 24.10 -5.50
C LEU A 54 -39.34 22.67 -5.67
N ALA A 55 -39.30 21.88 -4.59
CA ALA A 55 -39.75 20.48 -4.61
C ALA A 55 -41.23 20.32 -4.95
N GLU A 56 -42.07 21.28 -4.54
CA GLU A 56 -43.49 21.34 -4.91
C GLU A 56 -43.72 21.69 -6.39
N LEU A 57 -42.85 22.52 -6.97
CA LEU A 57 -42.95 22.94 -8.37
C LEU A 57 -42.37 21.93 -9.37
N LEU A 58 -41.65 20.92 -8.90
CA LEU A 58 -41.10 19.89 -9.77
C LEU A 58 -42.24 19.11 -10.46
N PRO A 59 -42.13 18.84 -11.77
CA PRO A 59 -43.14 18.08 -12.49
C PRO A 59 -43.25 16.67 -11.89
N HIS A 60 -44.48 16.15 -11.74
CA HIS A 60 -44.74 14.78 -11.32
C HIS A 60 -44.18 13.80 -12.36
N SER A 61 -42.92 13.42 -12.20
CA SER A 61 -42.32 12.29 -12.92
C SER A 61 -42.82 10.98 -12.33
N GLU A 62 -42.77 9.90 -13.11
CA GLU A 62 -43.07 8.54 -12.63
C GLU A 62 -42.13 8.21 -11.47
N LEU A 63 -42.65 8.28 -10.25
CA LEU A 63 -41.93 7.87 -9.07
C LEU A 63 -41.65 6.36 -9.16
N LYS A 64 -40.47 5.96 -8.70
CA LYS A 64 -40.04 4.57 -8.69
C LYS A 64 -39.71 4.13 -7.27
N ASP A 65 -40.00 2.86 -6.96
CA ASP A 65 -39.47 2.19 -5.79
C ASP A 65 -38.13 1.53 -6.14
N VAL A 66 -37.22 1.44 -5.17
CA VAL A 66 -35.89 0.84 -5.37
C VAL A 66 -35.72 -0.35 -4.43
N LEU A 67 -35.42 -1.52 -5.01
CA LEU A 67 -35.18 -2.78 -4.31
C LEU A 67 -33.69 -3.18 -4.39
N ALA A 68 -33.16 -3.73 -3.30
CA ALA A 68 -31.88 -4.43 -3.27
C ALA A 68 -32.14 -5.95 -3.21
N LEU A 69 -31.56 -6.69 -4.14
CA LEU A 69 -31.68 -8.14 -4.31
C LEU A 69 -30.34 -8.83 -3.98
N PRO A 70 -30.35 -10.05 -3.42
CA PRO A 70 -29.12 -10.81 -3.25
C PRO A 70 -28.50 -11.16 -4.61
N ASN A 71 -27.18 -11.11 -4.69
CA ASN A 71 -26.41 -11.51 -5.86
C ASN A 71 -25.74 -12.88 -5.61
N PRO A 72 -26.13 -13.94 -6.35
CA PRO A 72 -25.54 -15.28 -6.17
C PRO A 72 -24.07 -15.38 -6.59
N ASN A 73 -23.59 -14.49 -7.47
CA ASN A 73 -22.23 -14.55 -8.00
C ASN A 73 -21.22 -13.78 -7.12
N ASP A 74 -21.66 -12.69 -6.49
CA ASP A 74 -20.85 -11.88 -5.59
C ASP A 74 -21.71 -11.30 -4.47
N GLU A 75 -21.55 -11.82 -3.26
CA GLU A 75 -22.26 -11.39 -2.05
C GLU A 75 -22.03 -9.90 -1.73
N ASN A 76 -20.87 -9.33 -2.10
CA ASN A 76 -20.52 -7.94 -1.80
C ASN A 76 -21.14 -6.95 -2.81
N GLU A 77 -21.72 -7.43 -3.90
CA GLU A 77 -22.32 -6.59 -4.94
C GLU A 77 -23.83 -6.89 -5.09
N PRO A 78 -24.70 -6.35 -4.20
CA PRO A 78 -26.14 -6.58 -4.28
C PRO A 78 -26.73 -5.98 -5.56
N LEU A 79 -27.69 -6.69 -6.17
CA LEU A 79 -28.34 -6.24 -7.40
C LEU A 79 -29.43 -5.19 -7.09
N ILE A 80 -29.38 -4.04 -7.75
CA ILE A 80 -30.37 -2.96 -7.57
C ILE A 80 -31.42 -3.01 -8.69
N LYS A 81 -32.71 -2.97 -8.32
CA LYS A 81 -33.83 -2.98 -9.26
C LYS A 81 -34.81 -1.84 -8.99
N GLU A 82 -35.10 -1.06 -10.02
CA GLU A 82 -36.15 -0.04 -10.01
C GLU A 82 -37.49 -0.65 -10.49
N ILE A 83 -38.57 -0.35 -9.80
CA ILE A 83 -39.93 -0.77 -10.15
C ILE A 83 -40.91 0.40 -9.99
N THR A 84 -42.12 0.25 -10.50
CA THR A 84 -43.16 1.29 -10.42
C THR A 84 -43.54 1.57 -8.97
N ALA A 85 -43.67 2.85 -8.60
CA ALA A 85 -44.01 3.24 -7.24
C ALA A 85 -45.29 2.57 -6.75
N GLY A 86 -45.26 2.03 -5.53
CA GLY A 86 -46.37 1.33 -4.88
C GLY A 86 -46.34 -0.19 -5.03
N THR A 87 -45.52 -0.74 -5.93
CA THR A 87 -45.39 -2.19 -6.13
C THR A 87 -44.26 -2.83 -5.30
N GLY A 88 -43.40 -2.03 -4.66
CA GLY A 88 -42.26 -2.54 -3.90
C GLY A 88 -42.63 -3.33 -2.66
N ARG A 89 -43.60 -2.85 -1.87
CA ARG A 89 -44.10 -3.58 -0.69
C ARG A 89 -44.69 -4.93 -1.06
N GLU A 90 -45.49 -4.97 -2.13
CA GLU A 90 -46.11 -6.21 -2.62
C GLU A 90 -45.06 -7.20 -3.11
N THR A 91 -44.03 -6.74 -3.82
CA THR A 91 -42.95 -7.59 -4.34
C THR A 91 -42.15 -8.24 -3.20
N VAL A 92 -41.79 -7.47 -2.16
CA VAL A 92 -41.08 -8.00 -0.99
C VAL A 92 -41.96 -9.02 -0.23
N GLN A 93 -43.25 -8.72 -0.05
CA GLN A 93 -44.19 -9.62 0.61
C GLN A 93 -44.40 -10.93 -0.17
N ARG A 94 -44.57 -10.86 -1.50
CA ARG A 94 -44.66 -12.05 -2.35
C ARG A 94 -43.42 -12.94 -2.23
N ALA A 95 -42.22 -12.36 -2.30
CA ALA A 95 -40.96 -13.12 -2.13
C ALA A 95 -40.86 -13.80 -0.76
N GLN A 96 -41.37 -13.17 0.31
CA GLN A 96 -41.44 -13.79 1.63
C GLN A 96 -42.47 -14.93 1.69
N ILE A 97 -43.64 -14.75 1.08
CA ILE A 97 -44.72 -15.75 1.05
C ILE A 97 -44.32 -16.97 0.22
N ASP A 98 -43.74 -16.78 -0.97
CA ASP A 98 -43.31 -17.86 -1.86
C ASP A 98 -42.30 -18.79 -1.18
N SER A 99 -41.38 -18.22 -0.39
CA SER A 99 -40.45 -19.03 0.42
C SER A 99 -41.14 -19.86 1.51
N LYS A 100 -42.21 -19.34 2.14
CA LYS A 100 -42.99 -20.05 3.15
C LYS A 100 -43.94 -21.08 2.52
N ALA A 101 -44.41 -20.84 1.30
CA ALA A 101 -45.28 -21.75 0.56
C ALA A 101 -44.58 -23.06 0.17
N ALA A 102 -43.29 -23.02 -0.14
CA ALA A 102 -42.47 -24.23 -0.38
C ALA A 102 -42.51 -25.19 0.83
N PHE A 103 -42.48 -24.66 2.06
CA PHE A 103 -42.61 -25.47 3.27
C PHE A 103 -44.03 -26.01 3.49
N LYS A 104 -45.06 -25.32 2.99
CA LYS A 104 -46.46 -25.77 3.09
C LYS A 104 -46.71 -27.02 2.23
N ASN A 105 -46.20 -27.05 0.99
CA ASN A 105 -46.30 -28.21 0.10
C ASN A 105 -45.53 -29.43 0.64
N MET A 106 -44.38 -29.19 1.29
CA MET A 106 -43.59 -30.25 1.92
C MET A 106 -44.31 -30.89 3.13
N ARG A 107 -45.11 -30.10 3.88
CA ARG A 107 -45.95 -30.61 4.97
C ARG A 107 -47.11 -31.49 4.47
N TYR A 108 -47.68 -31.17 3.30
CA TYR A 108 -48.68 -32.03 2.67
C TYR A 108 -48.07 -33.34 2.17
N LEU A 109 -46.86 -33.32 1.62
CA LEU A 109 -46.16 -34.53 1.16
C LEU A 109 -45.88 -35.50 2.32
N THR A 110 -45.40 -35.01 3.46
CA THR A 110 -45.19 -35.83 4.67
C THR A 110 -46.51 -36.43 5.18
N PHE A 111 -47.62 -35.70 5.09
CA PHE A 111 -48.93 -36.21 5.46
C PHE A 111 -49.43 -37.31 4.52
N ILE A 112 -49.24 -37.16 3.20
CA ILE A 112 -49.58 -38.19 2.21
C ILE A 112 -48.74 -39.45 2.43
N LEU A 113 -47.43 -39.29 2.68
CA LEU A 113 -46.52 -40.40 2.98
C LEU A 113 -46.94 -41.16 4.25
N ALA A 114 -47.38 -40.44 5.29
CA ALA A 114 -47.92 -41.05 6.50
C ALA A 114 -49.17 -41.90 6.23
N ILE A 115 -50.08 -41.42 5.38
CA ILE A 115 -51.25 -42.19 4.96
C ILE A 115 -50.83 -43.47 4.23
N ILE A 116 -49.86 -43.40 3.32
CA ILE A 116 -49.35 -44.58 2.58
C ILE A 116 -48.74 -45.59 3.55
N VAL A 117 -47.92 -45.14 4.51
CA VAL A 117 -47.32 -46.01 5.54
C VAL A 117 -48.38 -46.68 6.41
N MET A 118 -49.52 -46.02 6.65
CA MET A 118 -50.63 -46.60 7.42
C MET A 118 -51.46 -47.61 6.61
N ILE A 119 -51.55 -47.47 5.28
CA ILE A 119 -52.38 -48.34 4.40
C ILE A 119 -51.59 -49.53 3.85
N ALA A 120 -50.33 -49.34 3.47
CA ALA A 120 -49.49 -50.37 2.82
C ALA A 120 -49.36 -51.69 3.60
N PRO A 121 -49.29 -51.71 4.96
CA PRO A 121 -49.25 -52.95 5.73
C PRO A 121 -50.53 -53.78 5.58
N TRP A 122 -51.70 -53.14 5.51
CA TRP A 122 -52.98 -53.84 5.33
C TRP A 122 -53.07 -54.48 3.94
N TRP A 123 -52.59 -53.77 2.92
CA TRP A 123 -52.47 -54.33 1.57
C TRP A 123 -51.50 -55.53 1.54
N ALA A 124 -50.32 -55.40 2.15
CA ALA A 124 -49.32 -56.48 2.21
C ALA A 124 -49.85 -57.71 2.96
N ARG A 125 -50.59 -57.50 4.06
CA ARG A 125 -51.24 -58.57 4.81
C ARG A 125 -52.24 -59.34 3.94
N HIS A 126 -53.05 -58.63 3.16
CA HIS A 126 -54.04 -59.25 2.29
C HIS A 126 -53.40 -60.03 1.13
N TYR A 127 -52.38 -59.47 0.48
CA TYR A 127 -51.73 -60.08 -0.68
C TYR A 127 -50.85 -61.29 -0.33
N TYR A 128 -50.07 -61.19 0.75
CA TYR A 128 -49.13 -62.24 1.17
C TYR A 128 -49.70 -63.19 2.23
N GLN A 129 -50.93 -62.94 2.73
CA GLN A 129 -51.60 -63.72 3.77
C GLN A 129 -50.73 -64.02 5.01
N SER A 130 -49.87 -63.08 5.39
CA SER A 130 -48.89 -63.25 6.47
C SER A 130 -48.89 -62.06 7.42
N ASP A 131 -49.06 -62.34 8.71
CA ASP A 131 -48.96 -61.33 9.77
C ASP A 131 -47.52 -60.84 9.98
N ILE A 132 -46.52 -61.67 9.60
CA ILE A 132 -45.11 -61.28 9.63
C ILE A 132 -44.84 -60.18 8.58
N MET A 133 -45.46 -60.30 7.40
CA MET A 133 -45.35 -59.29 6.34
C MET A 133 -46.03 -57.98 6.72
N PHE A 134 -47.15 -58.03 7.46
CA PHE A 134 -47.76 -56.84 8.04
C PHE A 134 -46.78 -56.11 8.98
N ALA A 135 -46.20 -56.84 9.95
CA ALA A 135 -45.29 -56.27 10.92
C ALA A 135 -44.03 -55.67 10.26
N ALA A 136 -43.45 -56.37 9.27
CA ALA A 136 -42.26 -55.91 8.55
C ALA A 136 -42.51 -54.61 7.77
N PHE A 137 -43.63 -54.51 7.03
CA PHE A 137 -43.98 -53.29 6.29
C PHE A 137 -44.36 -52.13 7.22
N PHE A 138 -45.04 -52.41 8.34
CA PHE A 138 -45.40 -51.37 9.31
C PHE A 138 -44.17 -50.82 10.03
N LEU A 139 -43.29 -51.68 10.56
CA LEU A 139 -42.04 -51.25 11.22
C LEU A 139 -41.10 -50.53 10.26
N GLY A 140 -40.90 -51.09 9.06
CA GLY A 140 -40.07 -50.47 8.02
C GLY A 140 -40.62 -49.11 7.57
N GLY A 141 -41.93 -49.02 7.36
CA GLY A 141 -42.61 -47.77 7.00
C GLY A 141 -42.54 -46.72 8.11
N MET A 142 -42.71 -47.11 9.37
CA MET A 142 -42.62 -46.20 10.52
C MET A 142 -41.19 -45.71 10.76
N MET A 143 -40.18 -46.58 10.64
CA MET A 143 -38.77 -46.15 10.70
C MET A 143 -38.42 -45.19 9.56
N PHE A 144 -38.89 -45.48 8.34
CA PHE A 144 -38.69 -44.60 7.19
C PHE A 144 -39.37 -43.23 7.40
N LEU A 145 -40.63 -43.21 7.87
CA LEU A 145 -41.36 -41.98 8.16
C LEU A 145 -40.66 -41.16 9.24
N ALA A 146 -40.19 -41.79 10.32
CA ALA A 146 -39.48 -41.12 11.41
C ALA A 146 -38.15 -40.54 10.92
N ALA A 147 -37.35 -41.33 10.18
CA ALA A 147 -36.09 -40.85 9.60
C ALA A 147 -36.31 -39.69 8.63
N PHE A 148 -37.30 -39.80 7.74
CA PHE A 148 -37.66 -38.76 6.78
C PHE A 148 -38.18 -37.49 7.48
N SER A 149 -39.02 -37.64 8.52
CA SER A 149 -39.55 -36.51 9.28
C SER A 149 -38.48 -35.79 10.08
N VAL A 150 -37.51 -36.51 10.66
CA VAL A 150 -36.36 -35.91 11.35
C VAL A 150 -35.47 -35.19 10.35
N MET A 151 -35.14 -35.83 9.22
CA MET A 151 -34.35 -35.24 8.14
C MET A 151 -34.98 -33.95 7.59
N MET A 152 -36.31 -33.88 7.50
CA MET A 152 -37.04 -32.71 6.98
C MET A 152 -37.25 -31.60 8.03
N ASN A 153 -37.34 -31.92 9.33
CA ASN A 153 -37.44 -30.93 10.41
C ASN A 153 -36.07 -30.29 10.74
N ILE A 154 -35.01 -31.05 10.53
CA ILE A 154 -33.64 -30.53 10.50
C ILE A 154 -33.53 -29.73 9.19
N GLY A 155 -33.91 -28.45 9.24
CA GLY A 155 -34.02 -27.61 8.04
C GLY A 155 -32.71 -27.51 7.22
N PRO A 156 -32.75 -26.83 6.06
CA PRO A 156 -31.61 -26.72 5.12
C PRO A 156 -30.28 -26.31 5.78
N LYS A 157 -30.34 -25.63 6.93
CA LYS A 157 -29.19 -25.20 7.74
C LYS A 157 -28.29 -26.34 8.22
N ALA A 158 -28.79 -27.56 8.45
CA ALA A 158 -27.92 -28.66 8.89
C ALA A 158 -27.31 -29.46 7.72
N PHE A 159 -27.89 -29.34 6.53
CA PHE A 159 -27.42 -30.01 5.30
C PHE A 159 -26.70 -29.04 4.34
N GLY A 160 -26.30 -27.85 4.81
CA GLY A 160 -25.52 -26.90 4.01
C GLY A 160 -26.29 -26.15 2.92
N GLY A 161 -27.63 -26.13 3.00
CA GLY A 161 -28.45 -25.32 2.10
C GLY A 161 -28.24 -23.82 2.30
N GLU A 162 -28.20 -23.07 1.20
CA GLU A 162 -28.00 -21.62 1.21
C GLU A 162 -29.11 -20.90 2.01
N LYS A 163 -28.73 -19.84 2.74
CA LYS A 163 -29.71 -18.95 3.38
C LYS A 163 -30.57 -18.32 2.29
N ILE A 164 -31.89 -18.47 2.40
CA ILE A 164 -32.82 -17.72 1.57
C ILE A 164 -32.73 -16.25 2.00
N VAL A 165 -32.08 -15.42 1.19
CA VAL A 165 -31.97 -13.97 1.42
C VAL A 165 -33.11 -13.27 0.66
N PHE A 166 -33.84 -12.39 1.34
CA PHE A 166 -35.00 -11.70 0.77
C PHE A 166 -34.61 -10.36 0.14
N PRO A 167 -35.36 -9.89 -0.87
CA PRO A 167 -35.24 -8.52 -1.35
C PRO A 167 -35.50 -7.52 -0.23
N LYS A 168 -34.74 -6.43 -0.19
CA LYS A 168 -34.96 -5.31 0.73
C LYS A 168 -35.46 -4.08 -0.02
N LEU A 169 -36.53 -3.47 0.46
CA LEU A 169 -37.02 -2.19 -0.05
C LEU A 169 -36.16 -1.05 0.51
N ILE A 170 -35.43 -0.36 -0.37
CA ILE A 170 -34.50 0.71 -0.02
C ILE A 170 -35.17 2.08 -0.11
N VAL A 171 -35.91 2.32 -1.19
CA VAL A 171 -36.68 3.55 -1.38
C VAL A 171 -38.14 3.18 -1.63
N ASP A 172 -39.02 3.65 -0.74
CA ASP A 172 -40.46 3.44 -0.82
C ASP A 172 -41.16 4.75 -1.18
N LYS A 173 -41.82 4.76 -2.34
CA LYS A 173 -42.62 5.89 -2.86
C LYS A 173 -44.09 5.52 -3.02
N SER A 174 -44.59 4.54 -2.25
CA SER A 174 -46.00 4.14 -2.27
C SER A 174 -46.97 5.29 -1.90
N ASP A 175 -46.52 6.20 -1.03
CA ASP A 175 -47.32 7.33 -0.58
C ASP A 175 -47.07 8.57 -1.46
N LYS A 176 -48.01 8.84 -2.38
CA LYS A 176 -47.95 9.98 -3.31
C LYS A 176 -48.10 11.35 -2.63
N THR A 177 -48.48 11.40 -1.35
CA THR A 177 -48.71 12.67 -0.63
C THR A 177 -47.43 13.29 -0.09
N LYS A 178 -46.34 12.51 0.06
CA LYS A 178 -45.04 13.02 0.53
C LYS A 178 -44.27 13.66 -0.62
N LYS A 179 -44.16 15.00 -0.59
CA LYS A 179 -43.28 15.77 -1.50
C LYS A 179 -41.84 15.24 -1.40
N ALA A 180 -41.14 15.14 -2.53
CA ALA A 180 -39.77 14.63 -2.62
C ALA A 180 -38.73 15.66 -2.14
N PHE A 181 -38.93 16.21 -0.95
CA PHE A 181 -37.98 17.09 -0.29
C PHE A 181 -37.29 16.31 0.84
N TYR A 182 -35.97 16.22 0.75
CA TYR A 182 -35.13 15.62 1.78
C TYR A 182 -34.17 16.69 2.29
N ASP A 183 -34.34 17.09 3.55
CA ASP A 183 -33.39 17.98 4.20
C ASP A 183 -32.18 17.15 4.67
N ALA A 184 -31.03 17.37 4.02
CA ALA A 184 -29.78 16.71 4.37
C ALA A 184 -28.79 17.68 5.05
N THR A 185 -29.28 18.81 5.59
CA THR A 185 -28.44 19.77 6.32
C THR A 185 -27.81 19.10 7.53
N GLY A 186 -26.48 19.05 7.57
CA GLY A 186 -25.73 18.40 8.65
C GLY A 186 -25.78 16.87 8.64
N ALA A 187 -26.28 16.23 7.57
CA ALA A 187 -26.23 14.78 7.43
C ALA A 187 -24.76 14.30 7.32
N HIS A 188 -24.45 13.22 8.04
CA HIS A 188 -23.16 12.53 7.89
C HIS A 188 -23.14 11.73 6.58
N ALA A 189 -21.95 11.30 6.13
CA ALA A 189 -21.75 10.67 4.83
C ALA A 189 -22.68 9.47 4.59
N GLY A 190 -22.83 8.57 5.56
CA GLY A 190 -23.71 7.40 5.44
C GLY A 190 -25.19 7.76 5.28
N ALA A 191 -25.68 8.78 6.00
CA ALA A 191 -27.06 9.26 5.85
C ALA A 191 -27.31 9.97 4.50
N LEU A 192 -26.29 10.62 3.93
CA LEU A 192 -26.42 11.35 2.66
C LEU A 192 -26.26 10.44 1.43
N LEU A 193 -25.29 9.51 1.47
CA LEU A 193 -24.86 8.71 0.31
C LEU A 193 -25.33 7.26 0.38
N GLY A 194 -25.88 6.82 1.51
CA GLY A 194 -26.19 5.43 1.80
C GLY A 194 -25.04 4.74 2.55
N ASP A 195 -25.38 3.75 3.37
CA ASP A 195 -24.42 3.00 4.19
C ASP A 195 -24.79 1.51 4.22
N VAL A 196 -23.77 0.66 4.35
CA VAL A 196 -23.93 -0.78 4.55
C VAL A 196 -23.56 -1.09 5.98
N LEU A 197 -24.54 -1.51 6.78
CA LEU A 197 -24.31 -1.86 8.18
C LEU A 197 -23.27 -2.98 8.28
N HIS A 198 -22.30 -2.80 9.17
CA HIS A 198 -21.27 -3.79 9.47
C HIS A 198 -21.88 -5.11 9.98
N ASP A 199 -21.35 -6.24 9.53
CA ASP A 199 -21.69 -7.58 10.02
C ASP A 199 -20.88 -7.92 11.29
N PRO A 200 -21.48 -7.96 12.49
CA PRO A 200 -20.76 -8.22 13.73
C PRO A 200 -20.16 -9.64 13.81
N LEU A 201 -20.53 -10.57 12.93
CA LEU A 201 -20.11 -11.97 13.04
C LEU A 201 -18.63 -12.21 12.66
N GLN A 202 -17.97 -11.28 11.97
CA GLN A 202 -16.57 -11.37 11.58
C GLN A 202 -15.69 -10.47 12.47
N SER A 203 -14.92 -11.05 13.39
CA SER A 203 -14.14 -10.25 14.34
C SER A 203 -12.83 -10.91 14.79
N PHE A 204 -11.92 -10.07 15.30
CA PHE A 204 -10.63 -10.46 15.85
C PHE A 204 -10.67 -10.53 17.37
N LEU A 205 -9.90 -11.44 17.97
CA LEU A 205 -9.64 -11.39 19.41
C LEU A 205 -8.91 -10.09 19.78
N SER A 206 -9.28 -9.48 20.91
CA SER A 206 -8.73 -8.21 21.40
C SER A 206 -7.20 -8.20 21.52
N SER A 207 -6.58 -9.36 21.81
CA SER A 207 -5.12 -9.52 21.95
C SER A 207 -4.35 -9.50 20.62
N ASN A 208 -5.04 -9.61 19.48
CA ASN A 208 -4.40 -9.53 18.17
C ASN A 208 -3.78 -8.13 17.94
N ARG A 209 -2.84 -8.06 16.99
CA ARG A 209 -2.09 -6.84 16.67
C ARG A 209 -2.38 -6.40 15.24
N LEU A 210 -2.45 -5.09 15.03
CA LEU A 210 -2.70 -4.47 13.74
C LEU A 210 -1.59 -3.45 13.43
N ASN A 211 -1.21 -3.36 12.16
CA ASN A 211 -0.29 -2.33 11.67
C ASN A 211 -1.07 -1.06 11.33
N LEU A 212 -0.71 0.05 11.95
CA LEU A 212 -1.26 1.38 11.66
C LEU A 212 -0.24 2.22 10.91
N ILE A 213 -0.75 3.09 10.05
CA ILE A 213 0.02 4.06 9.27
C ILE A 213 -0.32 5.43 9.83
N HIS A 214 0.67 6.10 10.43
CA HIS A 214 0.51 7.49 10.87
C HIS A 214 0.77 8.46 9.71
N ASN A 215 0.31 9.70 9.85
CA ASN A 215 0.45 10.80 8.85
C ASN A 215 1.90 11.07 8.36
N SER A 216 2.91 10.46 8.98
CA SER A 216 4.33 10.48 8.57
C SER A 216 4.78 9.26 7.76
N ASN A 217 3.86 8.42 7.26
CA ASN A 217 4.14 7.10 6.63
C ASN A 217 4.93 6.12 7.52
N LYS A 218 5.01 6.39 8.82
CA LYS A 218 5.60 5.49 9.80
C LYS A 218 4.60 4.39 10.15
N VAL A 219 5.01 3.14 9.94
CA VAL A 219 4.24 1.97 10.35
C VAL A 219 4.50 1.69 11.83
N CYS A 220 3.45 1.59 12.63
CA CYS A 220 3.51 1.12 14.00
C CYS A 220 2.61 -0.11 14.17
N THR A 221 3.05 -1.09 14.95
CA THR A 221 2.22 -2.26 15.27
C THR A 221 1.65 -2.07 16.67
N GLU A 222 0.33 -2.03 16.78
CA GLU A 222 -0.37 -1.81 18.04
C GLU A 222 -1.41 -2.92 18.30
N ASN A 223 -1.80 -3.09 19.56
CA ASN A 223 -2.80 -4.08 19.94
C ASN A 223 -4.22 -3.58 19.60
N ILE A 224 -5.08 -4.44 19.04
CA ILE A 224 -6.43 -4.08 18.59
C ILE A 224 -7.26 -3.50 19.74
N GLN A 225 -7.16 -4.06 20.95
CA GLN A 225 -7.86 -3.53 22.12
C GLN A 225 -7.51 -2.07 22.39
N LYS A 226 -6.22 -1.71 22.31
CA LYS A 226 -5.75 -0.34 22.52
C LYS A 226 -6.29 0.59 21.43
N ILE A 227 -6.23 0.15 20.16
CA ILE A 227 -6.73 0.90 19.01
C ILE A 227 -8.23 1.20 19.16
N VAL A 228 -9.02 0.15 19.43
CA VAL A 228 -10.47 0.26 19.57
C VAL A 228 -10.82 1.11 20.80
N ASN A 229 -10.19 0.88 21.95
CA ASN A 229 -10.45 1.69 23.15
C ASN A 229 -10.14 3.17 22.93
N THR A 230 -8.99 3.49 22.31
CA THR A 230 -8.63 4.89 22.00
C THR A 230 -9.62 5.50 21.01
N SER A 231 -10.03 4.76 19.99
CA SER A 231 -11.03 5.23 19.01
C SER A 231 -12.40 5.48 19.65
N LEU A 232 -12.90 4.55 20.47
CA LEU A 232 -14.19 4.69 21.16
C LEU A 232 -14.18 5.82 22.20
N LEU A 233 -13.09 5.99 22.95
CA LEU A 233 -12.93 7.09 23.91
C LEU A 233 -12.93 8.47 23.22
N LYS A 234 -12.33 8.55 22.04
CA LYS A 234 -12.24 9.81 21.28
C LYS A 234 -13.57 10.22 20.65
N HIS A 235 -14.44 9.25 20.32
CA HIS A 235 -15.76 9.46 19.71
C HIS A 235 -16.89 9.11 20.67
N GLN A 236 -16.69 9.39 21.96
CA GLN A 236 -17.65 9.06 23.02
C GLN A 236 -19.01 9.77 22.84
N ASP A 237 -19.01 10.91 22.16
CA ASP A 237 -20.19 11.69 21.79
C ASP A 237 -21.03 11.04 20.67
N LYS A 238 -20.46 10.08 19.92
CA LYS A 238 -21.09 9.41 18.76
C LYS A 238 -21.16 7.90 18.90
N LEU A 239 -21.11 7.42 20.14
CA LEU A 239 -21.02 6.01 20.45
C LEU A 239 -22.37 5.32 20.19
N ILE A 240 -22.33 4.27 19.38
CA ILE A 240 -23.48 3.41 19.06
C ILE A 240 -23.42 2.21 20.00
N THR A 241 -24.40 2.11 20.89
CA THR A 241 -24.51 0.98 21.83
C THR A 241 -25.73 0.12 21.52
N LYS A 242 -25.59 -1.19 21.70
CA LYS A 242 -26.72 -2.12 21.75
C LYS A 242 -26.57 -3.02 22.96
N GLU A 243 -27.62 -3.12 23.76
CA GLU A 243 -27.64 -3.95 24.97
C GLU A 243 -27.40 -5.44 24.68
N ALA A 244 -27.85 -5.91 23.50
CA ALA A 244 -27.56 -7.27 23.06
C ALA A 244 -26.05 -7.42 22.76
N GLN A 245 -25.38 -8.31 23.52
CA GLN A 245 -23.96 -8.68 23.40
C GLN A 245 -22.94 -7.58 23.78
N ASN A 246 -23.34 -6.58 24.58
CA ASN A 246 -22.44 -5.46 24.97
C ASN A 246 -21.75 -4.82 23.76
N TYR A 247 -22.51 -4.62 22.68
CA TYR A 247 -21.96 -4.09 21.44
C TYR A 247 -21.76 -2.58 21.55
N GLU A 248 -20.56 -2.13 21.21
CA GLU A 248 -20.16 -0.73 21.14
C GLU A 248 -19.46 -0.46 19.81
N ALA A 249 -19.81 0.64 19.15
CA ALA A 249 -19.14 1.07 17.93
C ALA A 249 -19.05 2.60 17.84
N ALA A 250 -18.03 3.09 17.14
CA ALA A 250 -17.94 4.48 16.73
C ALA A 250 -17.37 4.57 15.32
N PHE A 251 -17.89 5.52 14.53
CA PHE A 251 -17.29 5.89 13.25
C PHE A 251 -16.07 6.77 13.50
N THR A 252 -15.01 6.51 12.73
CA THR A 252 -13.80 7.34 12.76
C THR A 252 -13.97 8.58 11.89
N SER A 253 -13.15 9.59 12.13
CA SER A 253 -13.03 10.75 11.24
C SER A 253 -12.12 10.41 10.04
N ILE A 254 -12.31 11.12 8.93
CA ILE A 254 -11.45 11.01 7.73
C ILE A 254 -9.98 11.23 8.11
N ASN A 255 -9.06 10.42 7.58
CA ASN A 255 -7.63 10.39 7.89
C ASN A 255 -7.25 10.18 9.38
N GLU A 256 -8.17 9.73 10.23
CA GLU A 256 -7.86 9.52 11.65
C GLU A 256 -7.03 8.26 11.89
N LEU A 257 -7.44 7.16 11.28
CA LEU A 257 -6.84 5.85 11.48
C LEU A 257 -6.67 5.20 10.11
N THR A 258 -5.43 4.91 9.74
CA THR A 258 -5.09 4.27 8.48
C THR A 258 -4.38 2.95 8.80
N THR A 259 -4.75 1.89 8.08
CA THR A 259 -4.10 0.57 8.17
C THR A 259 -3.74 0.09 6.77
N PHE A 260 -3.19 -1.11 6.65
CA PHE A 260 -2.96 -1.75 5.36
C PHE A 260 -4.15 -2.63 4.98
N GLY A 261 -4.66 -2.44 3.76
CA GLY A 261 -5.71 -3.28 3.16
C GLY A 261 -5.29 -3.76 1.78
N GLU A 262 -5.95 -4.81 1.30
CA GLU A 262 -5.78 -5.28 -0.07
C GLU A 262 -6.71 -4.47 -0.99
N VAL A 263 -6.13 -3.89 -2.04
CA VAL A 263 -6.84 -3.11 -3.06
C VAL A 263 -6.26 -3.50 -4.42
N GLU A 264 -7.08 -4.18 -5.23
CA GLU A 264 -6.74 -4.60 -6.61
C GLU A 264 -5.50 -5.52 -6.67
N GLY A 265 -5.35 -6.44 -5.72
CA GLY A 265 -4.25 -7.38 -5.62
C GLY A 265 -2.98 -6.81 -4.98
N ALA A 266 -3.00 -5.56 -4.52
CA ALA A 266 -1.85 -4.90 -3.88
C ALA A 266 -2.18 -4.41 -2.47
N LEU A 267 -1.19 -4.40 -1.59
CA LEU A 267 -1.34 -3.85 -0.24
C LEU A 267 -1.24 -2.32 -0.31
N LYS A 268 -2.33 -1.62 -0.01
CA LYS A 268 -2.38 -0.15 0.01
C LYS A 268 -2.80 0.35 1.40
N PRO A 269 -2.39 1.57 1.79
CA PRO A 269 -3.00 2.27 2.91
C PRO A 269 -4.52 2.40 2.69
N VAL A 270 -5.31 1.96 3.66
CA VAL A 270 -6.77 2.10 3.67
C VAL A 270 -7.21 2.77 4.96
N GLU A 271 -8.19 3.66 4.84
CA GLU A 271 -8.80 4.30 6.00
C GLU A 271 -9.65 3.27 6.75
N VAL A 272 -9.51 3.24 8.07
CA VAL A 272 -10.43 2.50 8.93
C VAL A 272 -11.62 3.40 9.17
N LEU A 273 -12.81 2.98 8.72
CA LEU A 273 -14.04 3.78 8.75
C LEU A 273 -14.80 3.70 10.08
N SER A 274 -14.62 2.60 10.82
CA SER A 274 -15.26 2.42 12.13
C SER A 274 -14.46 1.46 13.00
N SER A 275 -14.63 1.61 14.31
CA SER A 275 -14.11 0.71 15.34
C SER A 275 -15.28 0.16 16.13
N ASN A 276 -15.29 -1.15 16.40
CA ASN A 276 -16.35 -1.79 17.18
C ASN A 276 -15.78 -2.87 18.13
N ARG A 277 -16.55 -3.21 19.16
CA ARG A 277 -16.32 -4.32 20.08
C ARG A 277 -17.64 -4.89 20.58
N TYR A 278 -17.64 -6.18 20.92
CA TYR A 278 -18.76 -6.85 21.56
C TYR A 278 -18.27 -8.13 22.26
N ASP A 279 -19.10 -8.68 23.14
CA ASP A 279 -18.80 -9.93 23.83
C ASP A 279 -19.21 -11.14 22.98
N TYR A 280 -18.21 -11.92 22.56
CA TYR A 280 -18.43 -13.16 21.82
C TYR A 280 -18.46 -14.36 22.76
N HIS A 281 -19.59 -15.08 22.79
CA HIS A 281 -19.81 -16.24 23.66
C HIS A 281 -19.53 -17.60 23.00
N GLY A 282 -19.00 -17.62 21.77
CA GLY A 282 -18.65 -18.85 21.06
C GLY A 282 -17.16 -19.20 21.15
N GLU A 283 -16.79 -20.34 20.55
CA GLU A 283 -15.39 -20.73 20.42
C GLU A 283 -14.71 -19.97 19.26
N MET A 284 -13.57 -19.34 19.55
CA MET A 284 -12.75 -18.69 18.53
C MET A 284 -11.72 -19.65 17.94
N ILE A 285 -11.37 -19.43 16.68
CA ILE A 285 -10.38 -20.23 15.95
C ILE A 285 -9.02 -19.52 16.01
N LYS A 286 -8.00 -20.25 16.46
CA LYS A 286 -6.62 -19.79 16.44
C LYS A 286 -5.86 -20.42 15.28
N LEU A 287 -5.52 -19.62 14.28
CA LEU A 287 -4.70 -20.03 13.15
C LEU A 287 -3.22 -19.77 13.46
N THR A 288 -2.38 -20.76 13.18
CA THR A 288 -0.92 -20.65 13.34
C THR A 288 -0.23 -21.04 12.04
N THR A 289 0.63 -20.17 11.50
CA THR A 289 1.40 -20.44 10.29
C THR A 289 2.68 -21.21 10.60
N ALA A 290 3.30 -21.82 9.58
CA ALA A 290 4.62 -22.48 9.70
C ALA A 290 5.73 -21.54 10.19
N LYS A 291 5.58 -20.22 9.98
CA LYS A 291 6.48 -19.16 10.49
C LYS A 291 6.12 -18.73 11.93
N ASN A 292 5.34 -19.52 12.66
CA ASN A 292 4.86 -19.23 14.02
C ASN A 292 4.04 -17.93 14.17
N GLN A 293 3.50 -17.38 13.08
CA GLN A 293 2.57 -16.25 13.15
C GLN A 293 1.21 -16.76 13.60
N LYS A 294 0.55 -16.03 14.50
CA LYS A 294 -0.70 -16.45 15.15
C LYS A 294 -1.76 -15.37 14.99
N ILE A 295 -2.98 -15.78 14.67
CA ILE A 295 -4.15 -14.92 14.65
C ILE A 295 -5.34 -15.67 15.26
N THR A 296 -6.12 -15.02 16.11
CA THR A 296 -7.32 -15.61 16.71
C THR A 296 -8.56 -14.83 16.28
N ILE A 297 -9.52 -15.51 15.65
CA ILE A 297 -10.67 -14.90 14.95
C ILE A 297 -11.95 -15.71 15.15
N THR A 298 -13.10 -15.12 14.89
CA THR A 298 -14.39 -15.83 14.89
C THR A 298 -14.46 -16.89 13.77
N PRO A 299 -15.22 -17.99 13.93
CA PRO A 299 -15.32 -19.07 12.94
C PRO A 299 -15.75 -18.63 11.53
N GLU A 300 -16.56 -17.58 11.43
CA GLU A 300 -17.08 -17.03 10.18
C GLU A 300 -16.13 -16.05 9.49
N HIS A 301 -15.07 -15.60 10.18
CA HIS A 301 -14.14 -14.61 9.64
C HIS A 301 -13.41 -15.16 8.41
N LYS A 302 -13.54 -14.49 7.27
CA LYS A 302 -12.93 -14.93 6.01
C LYS A 302 -11.44 -14.59 6.00
N VAL A 303 -10.59 -15.56 5.66
CA VAL A 303 -9.13 -15.43 5.54
C VAL A 303 -8.72 -15.67 4.10
N ALA A 304 -7.81 -14.82 3.60
CA ALA A 304 -7.24 -14.93 2.27
C ALA A 304 -6.25 -16.11 2.21
N ILE A 305 -6.53 -17.06 1.32
CA ILE A 305 -5.61 -18.16 0.99
C ILE A 305 -5.23 -18.10 -0.48
N ASN A 306 -4.01 -18.54 -0.80
CA ASN A 306 -3.60 -18.79 -2.16
C ASN A 306 -4.00 -20.22 -2.55
N LYS A 307 -4.87 -20.36 -3.55
CA LYS A 307 -5.28 -21.63 -4.12
C LYS A 307 -5.18 -21.55 -5.63
N ASN A 308 -4.26 -22.33 -6.23
CA ASN A 308 -3.99 -22.35 -7.67
C ASN A 308 -3.69 -20.94 -8.24
N GLU A 309 -2.79 -20.20 -7.59
CA GLU A 309 -2.38 -18.83 -7.98
C GLU A 309 -3.50 -17.78 -7.95
N LYS A 310 -4.64 -18.10 -7.32
CA LYS A 310 -5.74 -17.15 -7.09
C LYS A 310 -5.96 -16.95 -5.60
N ILE A 311 -6.24 -15.71 -5.23
CA ILE A 311 -6.67 -15.35 -3.88
C ILE A 311 -8.11 -15.82 -3.72
N GLN A 312 -8.35 -16.67 -2.73
CA GLN A 312 -9.69 -17.09 -2.33
C GLN A 312 -9.90 -16.76 -0.85
N TYR A 313 -11.04 -16.14 -0.54
CA TYR A 313 -11.44 -15.85 0.84
C TYR A 313 -12.28 -17.01 1.38
N ILE A 314 -11.80 -17.66 2.43
CA ILE A 314 -12.46 -18.82 3.05
C ILE A 314 -12.68 -18.55 4.53
N ALA A 315 -13.88 -18.86 5.05
CA ALA A 315 -14.19 -18.76 6.47
C ALA A 315 -13.21 -19.57 7.33
N ALA A 316 -12.81 -19.03 8.49
CA ALA A 316 -11.82 -19.63 9.37
C ALA A 316 -12.13 -21.09 9.74
N LYS A 317 -13.42 -21.42 9.95
CA LYS A 317 -13.89 -22.79 10.25
C LYS A 317 -13.62 -23.82 9.15
N ASN A 318 -13.41 -23.37 7.93
CA ASN A 318 -13.18 -24.23 6.76
C ASN A 318 -11.70 -24.35 6.37
N ILE A 319 -10.79 -23.65 7.08
CA ILE A 319 -9.35 -23.68 6.82
C ILE A 319 -8.76 -24.98 7.39
N LYS A 320 -7.95 -25.67 6.58
CA LYS A 320 -7.29 -26.93 6.95
C LYS A 320 -5.77 -26.77 6.99
N ILE A 321 -5.11 -27.65 7.72
CA ILE A 321 -3.64 -27.75 7.75
C ILE A 321 -3.14 -27.98 6.32
N GLY A 322 -2.15 -27.19 5.89
CA GLY A 322 -1.60 -27.22 4.54
C GLY A 322 -2.15 -26.14 3.59
N ASN A 323 -3.19 -25.39 3.96
CA ASN A 323 -3.59 -24.21 3.19
C ASN A 323 -2.52 -23.10 3.26
N GLN A 324 -2.14 -22.54 2.11
CA GLN A 324 -1.22 -21.40 2.04
C GLN A 324 -1.97 -20.11 2.34
N VAL A 325 -1.86 -19.64 3.58
CA VAL A 325 -2.41 -18.35 4.01
C VAL A 325 -1.51 -17.22 3.52
N ILE A 326 -2.11 -16.15 3.01
CA ILE A 326 -1.37 -14.94 2.61
C ILE A 326 -1.04 -14.16 3.88
N SER A 327 0.19 -14.30 4.40
CA SER A 327 0.58 -13.76 5.72
C SER A 327 1.46 -12.51 5.68
N LYS A 328 1.96 -12.15 4.50
CA LYS A 328 2.69 -10.92 4.22
C LYS A 328 2.41 -10.64 2.75
N ALA A 329 1.77 -9.51 2.43
CA ALA A 329 1.96 -9.00 1.08
C ALA A 329 3.44 -8.66 0.98
N GLU A 330 4.12 -9.16 -0.04
CA GLU A 330 5.51 -8.80 -0.29
C GLU A 330 5.64 -7.27 -0.23
N GLU A 331 6.58 -6.73 0.55
CA GLU A 331 6.80 -5.27 0.55
C GLU A 331 7.42 -4.94 -0.81
N ILE A 332 6.56 -4.54 -1.76
CA ILE A 332 6.94 -4.17 -3.12
C ILE A 332 7.67 -2.82 -3.07
N ILE A 333 8.91 -2.80 -3.53
CA ILE A 333 9.76 -1.63 -3.72
C ILE A 333 9.42 -0.94 -5.04
N LEU A 334 9.17 -1.74 -6.09
CA LEU A 334 8.97 -1.22 -7.44
C LEU A 334 7.94 -2.05 -8.21
N THR A 335 6.99 -1.36 -8.84
CA THR A 335 5.95 -1.95 -9.68
C THR A 335 6.12 -1.58 -11.15
N ALA A 336 5.36 -2.25 -12.03
CA ALA A 336 5.20 -1.84 -13.42
C ALA A 336 4.73 -0.38 -13.58
N GLN A 337 3.87 0.09 -12.67
CA GLN A 337 3.36 1.45 -12.70
C GLN A 337 4.46 2.47 -12.41
N ASP A 338 5.41 2.15 -11.52
CA ASP A 338 6.54 3.04 -11.22
C ASP A 338 7.45 3.25 -12.44
N ILE A 339 7.64 2.22 -13.27
CA ILE A 339 8.34 2.35 -14.56
C ILE A 339 7.59 3.32 -15.48
N ILE A 340 6.26 3.17 -15.58
CA ILE A 340 5.41 4.04 -16.39
C ILE A 340 5.49 5.49 -15.91
N ASN A 341 5.53 5.71 -14.60
CA ASN A 341 5.61 7.03 -13.97
C ASN A 341 6.90 7.79 -14.32
N THR A 342 7.96 7.11 -14.75
CA THR A 342 9.18 7.78 -15.21
C THR A 342 9.02 8.50 -16.56
N TYR A 343 7.96 8.20 -17.32
CA TYR A 343 7.72 8.78 -18.64
C TYR A 343 6.88 10.06 -18.57
N SER A 344 6.79 10.78 -19.69
CA SER A 344 6.00 12.01 -19.78
C SER A 344 4.50 11.74 -19.51
N ILE A 345 3.79 12.75 -18.97
CA ILE A 345 2.33 12.68 -18.70
C ILE A 345 1.56 12.19 -19.93
N LYS A 346 1.94 12.66 -21.13
CA LYS A 346 1.34 12.22 -22.39
C LYS A 346 1.48 10.71 -22.63
N GLN A 347 2.65 10.14 -22.31
CA GLN A 347 2.90 8.70 -22.45
C GLN A 347 2.22 7.88 -21.36
N GLN A 348 2.15 8.39 -20.12
CA GLN A 348 1.38 7.77 -19.04
C GLN A 348 -0.10 7.69 -19.43
N GLU A 349 -0.66 8.75 -19.99
CA GLU A 349 -2.03 8.77 -20.49
C GLU A 349 -2.27 7.75 -21.62
N GLN A 350 -1.29 7.54 -22.52
CA GLN A 350 -1.39 6.46 -23.50
C GLN A 350 -1.44 5.07 -22.84
N CYS A 351 -0.73 4.87 -21.73
CA CYS A 351 -0.76 3.61 -20.99
C CYS A 351 -2.12 3.40 -20.32
N ARG A 352 -2.67 4.44 -19.67
CA ARG A 352 -4.01 4.42 -19.07
C ARG A 352 -5.08 4.04 -20.09
N LEU A 353 -5.08 4.69 -21.26
CA LEU A 353 -6.02 4.38 -22.33
C LEU A 353 -5.83 2.97 -22.89
N TYR A 354 -4.59 2.46 -22.96
CA TYR A 354 -4.33 1.10 -23.38
C TYR A 354 -4.86 0.05 -22.37
N TYR A 355 -4.69 0.30 -21.06
CA TYR A 355 -5.26 -0.57 -20.02
C TYR A 355 -6.78 -0.53 -20.03
N GLN A 356 -7.40 0.66 -20.14
CA GLN A 356 -8.83 0.79 -20.32
C GLN A 356 -9.34 0.03 -21.55
N TYR A 357 -8.60 0.07 -22.67
CA TYR A 357 -8.92 -0.74 -23.85
C TYR A 357 -8.90 -2.24 -23.53
N LYS A 358 -7.89 -2.71 -22.79
CA LYS A 358 -7.75 -4.12 -22.39
C LYS A 358 -8.89 -4.56 -21.46
N GLU A 359 -9.26 -3.73 -20.49
CA GLU A 359 -10.37 -3.97 -19.56
C GLU A 359 -11.70 -4.11 -20.32
N ILE A 360 -12.03 -3.15 -21.20
CA ILE A 360 -13.26 -3.22 -22.01
C ILE A 360 -13.25 -4.45 -22.92
N LYS A 361 -12.09 -4.79 -23.52
CA LYS A 361 -11.97 -5.99 -24.36
C LYS A 361 -12.13 -7.28 -23.56
N ALA A 362 -11.68 -7.31 -22.29
CA ALA A 362 -11.85 -8.44 -21.40
C ALA A 362 -13.31 -8.58 -20.93
N ALA A 363 -13.96 -7.48 -20.56
CA ALA A 363 -15.37 -7.45 -20.18
C ALA A 363 -16.31 -7.77 -21.37
N HIS A 364 -15.89 -7.46 -22.59
CA HIS A 364 -16.66 -7.71 -23.81
C HIS A 364 -15.83 -8.43 -24.90
N PRO A 365 -15.59 -9.75 -24.76
CA PRO A 365 -14.71 -10.50 -25.65
C PRO A 365 -15.08 -10.44 -27.14
N PHE A 366 -16.38 -10.36 -27.46
CA PHE A 366 -16.88 -10.31 -28.84
C PHE A 366 -16.81 -8.90 -29.47
N TRP A 367 -16.52 -7.85 -28.70
CA TRP A 367 -16.45 -6.51 -29.27
C TRP A 367 -15.20 -6.32 -30.13
N GLY A 368 -15.42 -5.91 -31.39
CA GLY A 368 -14.34 -5.48 -32.28
C GLY A 368 -13.78 -4.11 -31.89
N TYR A 369 -12.56 -3.82 -32.33
CA TYR A 369 -11.83 -2.59 -31.98
C TYR A 369 -12.58 -1.29 -32.33
N LYS A 370 -13.43 -1.29 -33.39
CA LYS A 370 -14.27 -0.14 -33.78
C LYS A 370 -15.29 0.22 -32.70
N ARG A 371 -15.97 -0.80 -32.15
CA ARG A 371 -17.00 -0.63 -31.11
C ARG A 371 -16.38 -0.14 -29.80
N ILE A 372 -15.21 -0.69 -29.45
CA ILE A 372 -14.45 -0.26 -28.28
C ILE A 372 -13.96 1.19 -28.45
N ALA A 373 -13.45 1.57 -29.63
CA ALA A 373 -13.07 2.96 -29.92
C ALA A 373 -14.22 3.94 -29.68
N LYS A 374 -15.43 3.61 -30.16
CA LYS A 374 -16.62 4.44 -29.94
C LYS A 374 -16.96 4.55 -28.45
N ALA A 375 -16.92 3.44 -27.70
CA ALA A 375 -17.19 3.43 -26.26
C ALA A 375 -16.19 4.27 -25.45
N MET A 376 -14.92 4.28 -25.86
CA MET A 376 -13.85 5.05 -25.21
C MET A 376 -13.77 6.52 -25.67
N GLY A 377 -14.51 6.92 -26.72
CA GLY A 377 -14.32 8.22 -27.37
C GLY A 377 -12.93 8.40 -27.99
N GLN A 378 -12.33 7.33 -28.51
CA GLN A 378 -10.97 7.34 -29.06
C GLN A 378 -10.95 7.06 -30.58
N PRO A 379 -9.94 7.56 -31.33
CA PRO A 379 -9.81 7.29 -32.76
C PRO A 379 -9.70 5.79 -33.06
N ILE A 380 -10.48 5.31 -34.05
CA ILE A 380 -10.52 3.90 -34.47
C ILE A 380 -9.13 3.35 -34.84
N GLY A 381 -8.30 4.17 -35.49
CA GLY A 381 -6.94 3.76 -35.86
C GLY A 381 -6.09 3.36 -34.65
N LYS A 382 -6.29 4.02 -33.51
CA LYS A 382 -5.56 3.77 -32.27
C LYS A 382 -5.91 2.41 -31.68
N THR A 383 -7.20 2.15 -31.51
CA THR A 383 -7.69 0.86 -30.98
C THR A 383 -7.44 -0.28 -31.96
N ARG A 384 -7.43 -0.02 -33.27
CA ARG A 384 -7.04 -1.02 -34.30
C ARG A 384 -5.63 -1.54 -34.03
N TRP A 385 -4.68 -0.64 -33.78
CA TRP A 385 -3.29 -1.02 -33.54
C TRP A 385 -3.09 -1.75 -32.21
N TRP A 386 -3.84 -1.39 -31.17
CA TRP A 386 -3.85 -2.13 -29.90
C TRP A 386 -4.45 -3.52 -30.03
N HIS A 387 -5.53 -3.65 -30.82
CA HIS A 387 -6.15 -4.93 -31.11
C HIS A 387 -5.21 -5.89 -31.83
N ALA A 388 -4.45 -5.37 -32.80
CA ALA A 388 -3.44 -6.12 -33.53
C ALA A 388 -2.13 -6.34 -32.76
N GLN A 389 -2.04 -5.86 -31.50
CA GLN A 389 -0.84 -5.94 -30.65
C GLN A 389 0.42 -5.27 -31.25
N LYS A 390 0.26 -4.35 -32.22
CA LYS A 390 1.38 -3.73 -32.95
C LYS A 390 1.89 -2.40 -32.36
N HIS A 391 1.07 -1.70 -31.56
CA HIS A 391 1.45 -0.43 -30.92
C HIS A 391 1.14 -0.41 -29.43
N ILE A 392 1.65 -1.40 -28.69
CA ILE A 392 1.64 -1.34 -27.22
C ILE A 392 2.45 -0.10 -26.80
N PRO A 393 1.97 0.75 -25.88
CA PRO A 393 2.74 1.89 -25.40
C PRO A 393 4.14 1.49 -24.93
N THR A 394 5.18 2.22 -25.37
CA THR A 394 6.57 1.91 -25.01
C THR A 394 6.80 1.73 -23.50
N PRO A 395 6.24 2.54 -22.59
CA PRO A 395 6.42 2.34 -21.16
C PRO A 395 5.92 0.96 -20.67
N ILE A 396 4.78 0.50 -21.20
CA ILE A 396 4.22 -0.83 -20.91
C ILE A 396 5.15 -1.91 -21.44
N GLN A 397 5.66 -1.77 -22.67
CA GLN A 397 6.63 -2.74 -23.21
C GLN A 397 7.88 -2.85 -22.32
N ARG A 398 8.35 -1.74 -21.74
CA ARG A 398 9.51 -1.75 -20.84
C ARG A 398 9.19 -2.41 -19.50
N ALA A 399 8.06 -2.09 -18.90
CA ALA A 399 7.60 -2.76 -17.68
C ALA A 399 7.49 -4.28 -17.91
N GLN A 400 6.87 -4.71 -19.02
CA GLN A 400 6.76 -6.12 -19.39
C GLN A 400 8.12 -6.80 -19.65
N SER A 401 9.09 -6.05 -20.17
CA SER A 401 10.46 -6.56 -20.36
C SER A 401 11.14 -6.84 -19.01
N LEU A 402 10.95 -5.95 -18.03
CA LEU A 402 11.49 -6.08 -16.67
C LEU A 402 10.77 -7.19 -15.87
N GLU A 403 9.46 -7.34 -16.04
CA GLU A 403 8.69 -8.47 -15.49
C GLU A 403 9.23 -9.81 -16.00
N LYS A 404 9.49 -9.92 -17.30
CA LYS A 404 10.10 -11.13 -17.91
C LYS A 404 11.50 -11.44 -17.39
N GLN A 405 12.22 -10.42 -16.94
CA GLN A 405 13.56 -10.57 -16.32
C GLN A 405 13.47 -10.88 -14.82
N GLY A 406 12.27 -10.96 -14.23
CA GLY A 406 12.09 -11.18 -12.79
C GLY A 406 12.40 -9.95 -11.93
N LEU A 407 12.55 -8.77 -12.54
CA LEU A 407 12.87 -7.52 -11.84
C LEU A 407 11.63 -6.75 -11.38
N LEU A 408 10.43 -7.20 -11.78
CA LEU A 408 9.15 -6.62 -11.38
C LEU A 408 8.11 -7.70 -11.05
N PRO A 409 7.32 -7.53 -9.97
CA PRO A 409 7.51 -6.52 -8.93
C PRO A 409 8.84 -6.73 -8.18
N LEU A 410 9.58 -5.66 -7.91
CA LEU A 410 10.79 -5.75 -7.09
C LEU A 410 10.39 -5.74 -5.62
N THR A 411 10.85 -6.71 -4.85
CA THR A 411 10.49 -6.88 -3.43
C THR A 411 11.73 -6.83 -2.54
N LEU A 412 11.54 -6.66 -1.22
CA LEU A 412 12.65 -6.65 -0.25
C LEU A 412 13.43 -7.97 -0.19
N ASP A 413 12.83 -9.08 -0.60
CA ASP A 413 13.45 -10.41 -0.56
C ASP A 413 14.20 -10.74 -1.87
N HIS A 414 14.28 -9.81 -2.83
CA HIS A 414 14.96 -10.03 -4.10
C HIS A 414 16.47 -10.24 -3.90
N PRO A 415 17.07 -11.33 -4.42
CA PRO A 415 18.45 -11.73 -4.10
C PRO A 415 19.50 -10.69 -4.54
N GLN A 416 19.25 -9.98 -5.63
CA GLN A 416 20.17 -8.95 -6.15
C GLN A 416 19.91 -7.55 -5.58
N LEU A 417 18.99 -7.40 -4.61
CA LEU A 417 18.67 -6.10 -4.04
C LEU A 417 19.88 -5.37 -3.41
N PRO A 418 20.82 -6.05 -2.72
CA PRO A 418 22.07 -5.44 -2.27
C PRO A 418 22.91 -4.88 -3.42
N THR A 419 23.07 -5.61 -4.53
CA THR A 419 23.79 -5.16 -5.73
C THR A 419 23.07 -3.97 -6.40
N ILE A 420 21.74 -3.98 -6.43
CA ILE A 420 20.93 -2.84 -6.90
C ILE A 420 21.19 -1.60 -6.02
N ALA A 421 21.22 -1.76 -4.68
CA ALA A 421 21.56 -0.67 -3.76
C ALA A 421 22.99 -0.15 -3.95
N LYS A 422 23.94 -1.05 -4.18
CA LYS A 422 25.34 -0.73 -4.52
C LYS A 422 25.43 0.14 -5.77
N ILE A 423 24.73 -0.22 -6.85
CA ILE A 423 24.69 0.57 -8.10
C ILE A 423 23.98 1.91 -7.89
N ILE A 424 22.83 1.93 -7.21
CA ILE A 424 22.13 3.18 -6.89
C ILE A 424 23.07 4.13 -6.13
N GLY A 425 23.79 3.64 -5.12
CA GLY A 425 24.72 4.47 -4.33
C GLY A 425 25.78 5.18 -5.18
N SER A 426 26.35 4.50 -6.18
CA SER A 426 27.36 5.11 -7.06
C SER A 426 26.78 6.20 -7.95
N THR A 427 25.49 6.11 -8.30
CA THR A 427 24.79 7.17 -9.05
C THR A 427 24.68 8.48 -8.28
N PHE A 428 24.86 8.48 -6.94
CA PHE A 428 24.88 9.71 -6.13
C PHE A 428 26.24 10.41 -6.10
N GLY A 429 27.35 9.76 -6.46
CA GLY A 429 28.71 10.34 -6.46
C GLY A 429 29.31 10.66 -7.84
N ASP A 430 30.12 9.77 -8.42
CA ASP A 430 30.72 9.99 -9.76
C ASP A 430 29.89 9.40 -10.92
N GLY A 431 28.87 8.59 -10.61
CA GLY A 431 27.95 8.02 -11.60
C GLY A 431 26.69 8.84 -11.82
N GLY A 432 25.71 8.32 -12.54
CA GLY A 432 24.42 8.98 -12.69
C GLY A 432 23.69 8.61 -13.96
N ILE A 433 22.57 9.30 -14.21
CA ILE A 433 21.81 9.17 -15.45
C ILE A 433 21.80 10.52 -16.16
N PHE A 434 22.09 10.53 -17.47
CA PHE A 434 22.06 11.77 -18.24
C PHE A 434 20.66 12.39 -18.28
N GLN A 435 20.58 13.71 -18.39
CA GLN A 435 19.30 14.44 -18.45
C GLN A 435 18.43 14.02 -19.64
N THR A 436 19.04 13.59 -20.74
CA THR A 436 18.37 13.06 -21.94
C THR A 436 17.91 11.60 -21.78
N LEU A 437 18.16 11.00 -20.60
CA LEU A 437 17.86 9.61 -20.25
C LEU A 437 18.47 8.58 -21.22
N ASN A 438 19.53 8.95 -21.94
CA ASN A 438 20.12 8.13 -23.00
C ASN A 438 21.18 7.13 -22.51
N ALA A 439 21.77 7.36 -21.34
CA ALA A 439 22.65 6.40 -20.68
C ALA A 439 22.69 6.58 -19.15
N ILE A 440 22.90 5.47 -18.46
CA ILE A 440 23.44 5.42 -17.09
C ILE A 440 24.97 5.30 -17.20
N PHE A 441 25.71 5.95 -16.30
CA PHE A 441 27.16 5.99 -16.36
C PHE A 441 27.83 5.94 -14.99
N LEU A 442 29.11 5.55 -15.00
CA LEU A 442 30.06 5.72 -13.91
C LEU A 442 31.40 6.20 -14.46
N SER A 443 31.97 7.24 -13.85
CA SER A 443 33.31 7.73 -14.21
C SER A 443 34.30 7.40 -13.11
N SER A 444 35.50 6.95 -13.48
CA SER A 444 36.58 6.67 -12.53
C SER A 444 37.95 6.84 -13.17
N LYS A 445 38.97 7.13 -12.37
CA LYS A 445 40.37 7.11 -12.84
C LYS A 445 40.91 5.69 -13.03
N GLU A 446 40.33 4.72 -12.32
CA GLU A 446 40.76 3.33 -12.37
C GLU A 446 39.81 2.52 -13.26
N LYS A 447 40.37 1.82 -14.25
CA LYS A 447 39.59 1.01 -15.18
C LYS A 447 38.91 -0.18 -14.49
N SER A 448 39.52 -0.74 -13.44
CA SER A 448 38.93 -1.84 -12.65
C SER A 448 37.57 -1.48 -12.07
N ASN A 449 37.44 -0.28 -11.47
CA ASN A 449 36.20 0.18 -10.83
C ASN A 449 35.02 0.25 -11.83
N ILE A 450 35.27 0.72 -13.06
CA ILE A 450 34.21 0.80 -14.08
C ILE A 450 33.88 -0.56 -14.70
N VAL A 451 34.83 -1.50 -14.68
CA VAL A 451 34.59 -2.89 -15.12
C VAL A 451 33.74 -3.63 -14.10
N GLU A 452 34.05 -3.48 -12.81
CA GLU A 452 33.25 -4.01 -11.70
C GLU A 452 31.80 -3.49 -11.76
N PHE A 453 31.62 -2.18 -11.93
CA PHE A 453 30.28 -1.59 -12.10
C PHE A 453 29.52 -2.14 -13.31
N GLY A 454 30.23 -2.43 -14.40
CA GLY A 454 29.65 -3.07 -15.59
C GLY A 454 29.22 -4.51 -15.32
N GLN A 455 30.03 -5.28 -14.58
CA GLN A 455 29.73 -6.66 -14.21
C GLN A 455 28.49 -6.74 -13.30
N ASP A 456 28.39 -5.88 -12.29
CA ASP A 456 27.23 -5.82 -11.39
C ASP A 456 25.94 -5.51 -12.16
N ILE A 457 26.02 -4.64 -13.18
CA ILE A 457 24.89 -4.35 -14.07
C ILE A 457 24.54 -5.56 -14.95
N GLU A 458 25.54 -6.23 -15.53
CA GLU A 458 25.35 -7.41 -16.39
C GLU A 458 24.70 -8.57 -15.60
N GLU A 459 25.07 -8.74 -14.33
CA GLU A 459 24.50 -9.75 -13.43
C GLU A 459 23.01 -9.54 -13.19
N ILE A 460 22.56 -8.28 -13.05
CA ILE A 460 21.15 -7.97 -12.77
C ILE A 460 20.25 -8.12 -14.00
N PHE A 461 20.70 -7.63 -15.16
CA PHE A 461 19.82 -7.48 -16.32
C PHE A 461 20.07 -8.47 -17.46
N ASN A 462 21.14 -9.29 -17.39
CA ASN A 462 21.49 -10.30 -18.38
C ASN A 462 21.32 -9.83 -19.85
N PHE A 463 21.73 -8.58 -20.16
CA PHE A 463 21.53 -7.98 -21.49
C PHE A 463 22.73 -8.19 -22.42
N GLN A 464 22.50 -7.96 -23.71
CA GLN A 464 23.56 -7.98 -24.73
C GLN A 464 24.57 -6.83 -24.57
N LYS A 465 25.87 -7.16 -24.62
CA LYS A 465 27.00 -6.21 -24.49
C LYS A 465 27.00 -5.04 -25.49
N SER A 466 26.16 -5.07 -26.52
CA SER A 466 26.04 -4.04 -27.56
C SER A 466 25.60 -2.66 -27.04
N ASN A 467 24.96 -2.58 -25.86
CA ASN A 467 24.56 -1.32 -25.23
C ASN A 467 25.65 -0.71 -24.34
N THR A 468 26.76 -1.41 -24.12
CA THR A 468 27.84 -1.00 -23.21
C THR A 468 28.96 -0.29 -23.96
N ARG A 469 29.46 0.81 -23.40
CA ARG A 469 30.61 1.55 -23.93
C ARG A 469 31.53 1.97 -22.79
N ILE A 470 32.84 1.81 -22.99
CA ILE A 470 33.87 2.36 -22.11
C ILE A 470 34.63 3.41 -22.90
N ILE A 471 34.55 4.66 -22.46
CA ILE A 471 35.17 5.80 -23.11
C ILE A 471 36.30 6.30 -22.23
N ARG A 472 37.50 6.49 -22.80
CA ARG A 472 38.59 7.18 -22.11
C ARG A 472 38.41 8.69 -22.30
N GLY A 473 38.44 9.44 -21.21
CA GLY A 473 38.12 10.87 -21.19
C GLY A 473 38.62 11.58 -19.93
N GLY A 474 37.99 12.72 -19.62
CA GLY A 474 38.38 13.61 -18.52
C GLY A 474 39.55 14.52 -18.88
N ILE A 475 39.88 15.41 -17.94
CA ILE A 475 40.98 16.37 -18.12
C ILE A 475 42.28 15.56 -18.35
N ASN A 476 42.93 15.82 -19.48
CA ASN A 476 44.14 15.14 -19.95
C ASN A 476 44.00 13.62 -20.20
N LEU A 477 42.79 13.11 -20.53
CA LEU A 477 42.55 11.68 -20.83
C LEU A 477 42.93 10.71 -19.69
N THR A 478 42.79 11.18 -18.45
CA THR A 478 43.20 10.48 -17.23
C THR A 478 42.09 9.64 -16.58
N SER A 479 40.89 9.58 -17.16
CA SER A 479 39.75 8.86 -16.60
C SER A 479 39.04 7.97 -17.63
N TYR A 480 38.25 7.03 -17.12
CA TYR A 480 37.40 6.15 -17.88
C TYR A 480 35.94 6.38 -17.50
N CYS A 481 35.04 6.29 -18.46
CA CYS A 481 33.60 6.43 -18.28
C CYS A 481 32.91 5.19 -18.86
N TYR A 482 32.30 4.39 -17.99
CA TYR A 482 31.36 3.35 -18.40
C TYR A 482 30.02 4.00 -18.71
N GLN A 483 29.39 3.61 -19.81
CA GLN A 483 28.05 4.04 -20.20
C GLN A 483 27.25 2.84 -20.70
N ASN A 484 25.98 2.76 -20.29
CA ASN A 484 25.04 1.80 -20.83
C ASN A 484 23.77 2.48 -21.34
N THR A 485 23.40 2.21 -22.59
CA THR A 485 22.29 2.86 -23.29
C THR A 485 20.97 2.08 -23.26
N ASN A 486 20.92 0.95 -22.55
CA ASN A 486 19.71 0.13 -22.43
C ASN A 486 18.61 0.92 -21.69
N ARG A 487 17.46 1.09 -22.36
CA ARG A 487 16.35 1.88 -21.81
C ARG A 487 15.64 1.20 -20.64
N ASP A 488 15.66 -0.13 -20.57
CA ASP A 488 15.03 -0.89 -19.50
C ASP A 488 15.80 -0.65 -18.19
N LEU A 489 17.12 -0.81 -18.24
CA LEU A 489 18.09 -0.48 -17.19
C LEU A 489 17.93 0.97 -16.70
N ILE A 490 17.96 1.93 -17.63
CA ILE A 490 17.88 3.36 -17.28
C ILE A 490 16.55 3.65 -16.56
N ARG A 491 15.44 3.15 -17.08
CA ARG A 491 14.10 3.41 -16.52
C ARG A 491 13.91 2.75 -15.17
N PHE A 492 14.45 1.55 -14.99
CA PHE A 492 14.48 0.86 -13.71
C PHE A 492 15.20 1.68 -12.64
N PHE A 493 16.42 2.13 -12.89
CA PHE A 493 17.18 2.94 -11.92
C PHE A 493 16.58 4.33 -11.68
N VAL A 494 15.97 4.97 -12.71
CA VAL A 494 15.20 6.20 -12.50
C VAL A 494 14.04 5.96 -11.54
N ALA A 495 13.27 4.89 -11.74
CA ALA A 495 12.10 4.58 -10.92
C ALA A 495 12.49 4.24 -9.46
N LEU A 496 13.67 3.65 -9.25
CA LEU A 496 14.24 3.41 -7.92
C LEU A 496 14.83 4.65 -7.23
N GLY A 497 14.88 5.79 -7.93
CA GLY A 497 15.31 7.09 -7.37
C GLY A 497 16.74 7.52 -7.71
N ALA A 498 17.36 6.96 -8.75
CA ALA A 498 18.67 7.45 -9.22
C ALA A 498 18.58 8.91 -9.70
N PRO A 499 19.54 9.78 -9.36
CA PRO A 499 19.57 11.17 -9.79
C PRO A 499 19.77 11.30 -11.31
N VAL A 500 18.95 12.16 -11.93
CA VAL A 500 18.96 12.44 -13.37
C VAL A 500 19.49 13.84 -13.63
N GLY A 501 20.56 13.96 -14.43
CA GLY A 501 21.14 15.23 -14.83
C GLY A 501 22.22 15.76 -13.87
N LYS A 502 22.41 17.09 -13.87
CA LYS A 502 23.48 17.73 -13.08
C LYS A 502 23.13 17.74 -11.60
N LYS A 503 23.82 16.92 -10.81
CA LYS A 503 23.61 16.77 -9.35
C LYS A 503 23.66 18.08 -8.58
N THR A 504 24.49 19.02 -9.01
CA THR A 504 24.61 20.36 -8.41
C THR A 504 23.31 21.17 -8.44
N LYS A 505 22.43 20.89 -9.40
CA LYS A 505 21.17 21.63 -9.64
C LYS A 505 19.91 20.88 -9.20
N ILE A 506 20.02 19.62 -8.79
CA ILE A 506 18.87 18.78 -8.42
C ILE A 506 18.85 18.48 -6.92
N LYS A 507 17.63 18.26 -6.41
CA LYS A 507 17.41 17.74 -5.07
C LYS A 507 17.90 16.29 -5.02
N LEU A 508 18.74 15.97 -4.05
CA LEU A 508 19.15 14.60 -3.76
C LEU A 508 18.31 14.11 -2.59
N LYS A 509 17.61 13.01 -2.79
CA LYS A 509 16.84 12.30 -1.76
C LYS A 509 17.30 10.84 -1.80
N ILE A 510 17.69 10.29 -0.66
CA ILE A 510 18.02 8.87 -0.57
C ILE A 510 16.69 8.08 -0.67
N PRO A 511 16.60 7.06 -1.53
CA PRO A 511 15.36 6.30 -1.66
C PRO A 511 14.97 5.61 -0.35
N GLU A 512 13.69 5.66 0.02
CA GLU A 512 13.21 5.18 1.32
C GLU A 512 13.45 3.67 1.53
N TRP A 513 13.44 2.89 0.44
CA TRP A 513 13.69 1.46 0.48
C TRP A 513 15.13 1.12 0.90
N ILE A 514 16.10 2.04 0.73
CA ILE A 514 17.46 1.88 1.25
C ILE A 514 17.46 1.76 2.77
N ASN A 515 16.52 2.44 3.44
CA ASN A 515 16.44 2.46 4.90
C ASN A 515 15.69 1.24 5.49
N LYS A 516 15.28 0.27 4.66
CA LYS A 516 14.50 -0.90 5.10
C LYS A 516 15.36 -1.99 5.73
N SER A 517 16.66 -2.05 5.42
CA SER A 517 17.60 -2.96 6.07
C SER A 517 18.98 -2.32 6.20
N LYS A 518 19.75 -2.79 7.19
CA LYS A 518 21.12 -2.30 7.42
C LYS A 518 22.05 -2.63 6.25
N GLU A 519 21.87 -3.80 5.64
CA GLU A 519 22.65 -4.24 4.47
C GLU A 519 22.46 -3.30 3.27
N LEU A 520 21.22 -2.92 2.96
CA LEU A 520 20.93 -2.00 1.85
C LEU A 520 21.52 -0.61 2.10
N GLN A 521 21.42 -0.10 3.33
CA GLN A 521 22.11 1.13 3.72
C GLN A 521 23.61 1.01 3.51
N THR A 522 24.23 -0.08 4.00
CA THR A 522 25.66 -0.30 3.87
C THR A 522 26.10 -0.32 2.41
N GLU A 523 25.44 -1.06 1.52
CA GLU A 523 25.82 -1.11 0.10
C GLU A 523 25.67 0.26 -0.61
N PHE A 524 24.55 0.95 -0.37
CA PHE A 524 24.32 2.29 -0.94
C PHE A 524 25.39 3.30 -0.50
N PHE A 525 25.61 3.41 0.81
CA PHE A 525 26.53 4.41 1.34
C PHE A 525 27.99 4.06 1.05
N SER A 526 28.33 2.76 0.99
CA SER A 526 29.68 2.30 0.63
C SER A 526 30.08 2.75 -0.78
N SER A 527 29.16 2.66 -1.75
CA SER A 527 29.38 3.15 -3.12
C SER A 527 29.45 4.67 -3.19
N LEU A 528 28.54 5.37 -2.50
CA LEU A 528 28.54 6.84 -2.45
C LEU A 528 29.87 7.37 -1.87
N LEU A 529 30.31 6.79 -0.76
CA LEU A 529 31.55 7.17 -0.08
C LEU A 529 32.77 6.82 -0.92
N GLY A 530 32.76 5.69 -1.64
CA GLY A 530 33.80 5.33 -2.60
C GLY A 530 34.12 6.47 -3.57
N SER A 531 33.10 7.11 -4.14
CA SER A 531 33.26 8.25 -5.05
C SER A 531 33.70 9.56 -4.37
N GLU A 532 33.09 9.93 -3.24
CA GLU A 532 33.17 11.33 -2.75
C GLU A 532 33.98 11.52 -1.46
N VAL A 533 34.27 10.45 -0.70
CA VAL A 533 34.97 10.61 0.58
C VAL A 533 36.44 10.98 0.37
N ALA A 534 36.93 11.96 1.12
CA ALA A 534 38.33 12.34 1.16
C ALA A 534 39.04 11.60 2.28
N ILE A 535 39.87 10.60 1.92
CA ILE A 535 40.66 9.83 2.89
C ILE A 535 41.83 10.67 3.42
N PRO A 536 42.04 10.70 4.75
CA PRO A 536 43.12 11.47 5.34
C PRO A 536 44.50 10.88 5.01
N LYS A 537 45.56 11.61 5.33
CA LYS A 537 46.96 11.19 5.34
C LYS A 537 47.60 11.66 6.64
N VAL A 538 48.63 10.94 7.09
CA VAL A 538 49.51 11.40 8.17
C VAL A 538 50.20 12.70 7.72
N HIS A 539 50.15 13.72 8.55
CA HIS A 539 50.81 14.99 8.29
C HIS A 539 52.33 14.84 8.37
N VAL A 540 53.09 15.72 7.68
CA VAL A 540 54.57 15.69 7.66
C VAL A 540 55.17 15.74 9.08
N SER A 541 54.51 16.43 10.00
CA SER A 541 54.91 16.49 11.42
C SER A 541 54.72 15.18 12.20
N LYS A 542 54.07 14.17 11.60
CA LYS A 542 53.70 12.88 12.21
C LYS A 542 52.81 12.97 13.46
N ARG A 543 52.28 14.16 13.80
CA ARG A 543 51.50 14.38 15.03
C ARG A 543 50.00 14.29 14.85
N HIS A 544 49.50 14.49 13.64
CA HIS A 544 48.07 14.48 13.35
C HIS A 544 47.79 14.02 11.92
N LEU A 545 46.52 13.79 11.62
CA LEU A 545 46.04 13.58 10.26
C LEU A 545 45.59 14.90 9.64
N ASN A 546 45.56 14.96 8.31
CA ASN A 546 44.88 16.03 7.59
C ASN A 546 43.34 15.78 7.54
N SER A 547 42.62 16.49 6.66
CA SER A 547 41.16 16.43 6.60
C SER A 547 40.62 15.05 6.18
N PHE A 548 39.74 14.50 7.02
CA PHE A 548 38.83 13.40 6.66
C PHE A 548 37.41 13.97 6.51
N SER A 549 36.83 13.93 5.32
CA SER A 549 35.52 14.54 5.09
C SER A 549 34.81 13.99 3.88
N PHE A 550 33.48 14.12 3.89
CA PHE A 550 32.64 13.98 2.71
C PHE A 550 32.11 15.37 2.32
N ALA A 551 32.13 15.70 1.04
CA ALA A 551 31.64 17.00 0.56
C ALA A 551 31.01 16.90 -0.82
N ILE A 552 29.91 17.63 -1.04
CA ILE A 552 29.27 17.77 -2.36
C ILE A 552 28.84 19.22 -2.59
N THR A 553 28.77 19.62 -3.86
CA THR A 553 28.36 20.97 -4.25
C THR A 553 26.86 21.06 -4.51
N GLY A 554 26.32 22.27 -4.42
CA GLY A 554 24.93 22.57 -4.75
C GLY A 554 24.67 24.06 -4.91
N VAL A 555 23.72 24.38 -5.78
CA VAL A 555 23.18 25.73 -5.95
C VAL A 555 22.35 26.14 -4.72
N PRO A 556 22.03 27.43 -4.52
CA PRO A 556 21.27 27.90 -3.36
C PRO A 556 19.90 27.22 -3.22
N GLU A 557 19.22 26.90 -4.32
CA GLU A 557 17.86 26.36 -4.38
C GLU A 557 17.74 24.92 -3.82
N VAL A 558 18.86 24.19 -3.78
CA VAL A 558 18.90 22.81 -3.26
C VAL A 558 19.36 22.75 -1.80
N HIS A 559 19.46 23.89 -1.10
CA HIS A 559 19.97 23.98 0.26
C HIS A 559 19.30 23.00 1.24
N GLU A 560 17.97 23.05 1.35
CA GLU A 560 17.22 22.19 2.26
C GLU A 560 17.42 20.71 1.94
N SER A 561 17.39 20.36 0.65
CA SER A 561 17.64 18.98 0.20
C SER A 561 19.04 18.50 0.57
N ARG A 562 20.05 19.39 0.52
CA ARG A 562 21.41 19.06 0.97
C ARG A 562 21.45 18.82 2.47
N LEU A 563 20.80 19.65 3.28
CA LEU A 563 20.77 19.44 4.73
C LEU A 563 20.14 18.09 5.11
N VAL A 564 19.01 17.73 4.47
CA VAL A 564 18.36 16.43 4.68
C VAL A 564 19.29 15.28 4.28
N PHE A 565 19.89 15.35 3.09
CA PHE A 565 20.83 14.34 2.60
C PHE A 565 22.03 14.13 3.56
N PHE A 566 22.64 15.22 4.04
CA PHE A 566 23.75 15.15 4.98
C PHE A 566 23.33 14.65 6.36
N GLN A 567 22.09 14.93 6.79
CA GLN A 567 21.57 14.40 8.03
C GLN A 567 21.35 12.88 7.94
N GLU A 568 20.86 12.38 6.83
CA GLU A 568 20.76 10.93 6.59
C GLU A 568 22.14 10.26 6.53
N LEU A 569 23.11 10.87 5.85
CA LEU A 569 24.49 10.39 5.84
C LEU A 569 25.10 10.37 7.26
N LYS A 570 24.83 11.40 8.07
CA LYS A 570 25.26 11.44 9.47
C LYS A 570 24.61 10.34 10.30
N ASN A 571 23.33 10.06 10.08
CA ASN A 571 22.63 8.97 10.75
C ASN A 571 23.23 7.62 10.39
N TYR A 572 23.60 7.40 9.13
CA TYR A 572 24.34 6.21 8.70
C TYR A 572 25.69 6.10 9.40
N PHE A 573 26.50 7.16 9.41
CA PHE A 573 27.78 7.13 10.14
C PHE A 573 27.61 6.75 11.61
N ASN A 574 26.62 7.32 12.29
CA ASN A 574 26.31 6.97 13.67
C ASN A 574 25.92 5.48 13.82
N SER A 575 25.15 4.92 12.87
CA SER A 575 24.71 3.51 12.91
C SER A 575 25.85 2.51 12.76
N ILE A 576 26.97 2.94 12.16
CA ILE A 576 28.22 2.17 12.05
C ILE A 576 29.31 2.62 13.03
N SER A 577 28.92 3.33 14.10
CA SER A 577 29.82 3.83 15.16
C SER A 577 30.93 4.76 14.66
N VAL A 578 30.68 5.50 13.58
CA VAL A 578 31.55 6.54 13.04
C VAL A 578 31.04 7.91 13.50
N LYS A 579 31.88 8.62 14.25
CA LYS A 579 31.65 9.97 14.75
C LYS A 579 31.96 11.01 13.68
N THR A 580 31.07 11.99 13.53
CA THR A 580 31.21 13.11 12.61
C THR A 580 30.98 14.46 13.30
N GLY A 581 31.51 15.53 12.72
CA GLY A 581 31.29 16.89 13.17
C GLY A 581 29.92 17.48 12.77
N LYS A 582 29.88 18.81 12.75
CA LYS A 582 28.74 19.59 12.22
C LYS A 582 28.79 19.63 10.69
N ILE A 583 27.62 19.78 10.07
CA ILE A 583 27.49 20.02 8.64
C ILE A 583 27.87 21.47 8.38
N VAL A 584 28.80 21.71 7.47
CA VAL A 584 29.34 23.03 7.14
C VAL A 584 28.94 23.41 5.72
N LYS A 585 28.55 24.67 5.52
CA LYS A 585 28.28 25.29 4.22
C LYS A 585 29.34 26.35 3.94
N LYS A 586 30.05 26.23 2.82
CA LYS A 586 31.08 27.19 2.38
C LYS A 586 30.74 27.72 1.00
N VAL A 587 31.07 28.98 0.71
CA VAL A 587 30.97 29.52 -0.66
C VAL A 587 32.02 28.81 -1.51
N HIS A 588 31.60 28.27 -2.65
CA HIS A 588 32.48 27.60 -3.60
C HIS A 588 32.57 28.43 -4.87
N LYS A 589 33.75 29.04 -5.10
CA LYS A 589 34.06 29.73 -6.35
C LYS A 589 34.60 28.70 -7.33
N SER A 590 33.86 28.44 -8.40
CA SER A 590 34.30 27.63 -9.52
C SER A 590 34.63 28.58 -10.68
N GLU A 591 35.86 28.52 -11.20
CA GLU A 591 36.25 29.30 -12.39
C GLU A 591 35.39 28.97 -13.63
N LEU A 592 34.79 27.78 -13.66
CA LEU A 592 34.01 27.24 -14.77
C LEU A 592 32.50 27.57 -14.72
N SER A 593 32.00 28.25 -13.69
CA SER A 593 30.58 28.56 -13.57
C SER A 593 30.35 29.90 -12.88
N PRO A 594 29.71 30.87 -13.55
CA PRO A 594 29.40 32.19 -12.97
C PRO A 594 28.31 32.14 -11.88
N GLU A 595 27.64 31.00 -11.70
CA GLU A 595 26.60 30.81 -10.69
C GLU A 595 27.22 30.60 -9.30
N LYS A 596 26.63 31.24 -8.28
CA LYS A 596 27.06 31.12 -6.88
C LYS A 596 26.78 29.71 -6.36
N ASN A 597 27.82 28.89 -6.23
CA ASN A 597 27.72 27.53 -5.69
C ASN A 597 28.14 27.47 -4.22
N TYR A 598 27.57 26.51 -3.49
CA TYR A 598 27.97 26.18 -2.12
C TYR A 598 28.57 24.78 -2.05
N LEU A 599 29.63 24.64 -1.28
CA LEU A 599 30.18 23.35 -0.85
C LEU A 599 29.55 22.99 0.49
N TYR A 600 28.85 21.87 0.53
CA TYR A 600 28.34 21.26 1.75
C TYR A 600 29.32 20.17 2.17
N GLN A 601 29.76 20.18 3.43
CA GLN A 601 30.80 19.30 3.92
C GLN A 601 30.46 18.80 5.32
N ILE A 602 30.76 17.52 5.57
CA ILE A 602 30.79 16.95 6.91
C ILE A 602 32.19 16.40 7.19
N HIS A 603 32.77 16.84 8.30
CA HIS A 603 34.05 16.32 8.77
C HIS A 603 33.83 15.02 9.54
N ILE A 604 34.62 14.01 9.21
CA ILE A 604 34.65 12.72 9.90
C ILE A 604 35.79 12.81 10.93
N SER A 605 35.54 12.34 12.16
CA SER A 605 36.56 12.40 13.21
C SER A 605 37.82 11.63 12.81
N THR A 606 38.98 12.22 13.06
CA THR A 606 40.30 11.65 12.75
C THR A 606 40.92 10.89 13.92
N THR A 607 40.17 10.64 14.99
CA THR A 607 40.64 9.79 16.09
C THR A 607 40.89 8.38 15.58
N PHE A 608 41.89 7.71 16.16
CA PHE A 608 42.32 6.39 15.70
C PHE A 608 41.16 5.38 15.73
N GLU A 609 40.44 5.31 16.84
CA GLU A 609 39.25 4.45 16.98
C GLU A 609 38.19 4.73 15.91
N ASN A 610 37.98 5.99 15.53
CA ASN A 610 37.00 6.33 14.51
C ASN A 610 37.42 5.87 13.11
N LEU A 611 38.72 5.92 12.81
CA LEU A 611 39.27 5.40 11.56
C LEU A 611 39.15 3.89 11.48
N ILE A 612 39.40 3.18 12.59
CA ILE A 612 39.18 1.75 12.67
C ILE A 612 37.70 1.41 12.44
N ASN A 613 36.79 2.09 13.14
CA ASN A 613 35.35 1.86 12.96
C ASN A 613 34.90 2.13 11.52
N PHE A 614 35.38 3.21 10.90
CA PHE A 614 35.09 3.49 9.49
C PHE A 614 35.63 2.39 8.58
N SER A 615 36.89 1.98 8.78
CA SER A 615 37.55 0.97 7.95
C SER A 615 36.90 -0.41 8.06
N LYS A 616 36.40 -0.79 9.24
CA LYS A 616 35.76 -2.09 9.47
C LYS A 616 34.32 -2.14 8.96
N ASN A 617 33.59 -1.03 9.11
CA ASN A 617 32.13 -1.03 8.91
C ASN A 617 31.67 -0.33 7.63
N CYS A 618 32.56 0.33 6.90
CA CYS A 618 32.23 0.99 5.63
C CYS A 618 33.11 0.44 4.51
N LYS A 619 32.48 -0.25 3.56
CA LYS A 619 33.17 -0.63 2.33
C LYS A 619 33.31 0.63 1.46
N LEU A 620 34.33 0.72 0.62
CA LEU A 620 34.47 1.81 -0.37
C LEU A 620 34.35 1.19 -1.76
N ASN A 621 33.11 0.86 -2.12
CA ASN A 621 32.79 0.19 -3.38
C ASN A 621 33.20 1.05 -4.58
N TYR A 622 33.62 0.40 -5.66
CA TYR A 622 34.09 1.04 -6.89
C TYR A 622 35.23 2.06 -6.68
N CYS A 623 36.06 1.90 -5.63
CA CYS A 623 37.25 2.72 -5.44
C CYS A 623 38.37 1.97 -4.73
N GLN A 624 39.24 1.30 -5.48
CA GLN A 624 40.40 0.60 -4.93
C GLN A 624 41.43 1.55 -4.32
N TYR A 625 41.81 2.61 -5.03
CA TYR A 625 42.81 3.57 -4.55
C TYR A 625 42.51 4.15 -3.15
N LYS A 626 41.23 4.49 -2.87
CA LYS A 626 40.87 5.05 -1.55
C LYS A 626 40.93 4.00 -0.44
N ARG A 627 40.61 2.74 -0.74
CA ARG A 627 40.77 1.62 0.21
C ARG A 627 42.23 1.46 0.59
N GLU A 628 43.12 1.32 -0.39
CA GLU A 628 44.56 1.19 -0.16
C GLU A 628 45.14 2.38 0.60
N LYS A 629 44.71 3.60 0.25
CA LYS A 629 45.13 4.82 0.93
C LYS A 629 44.67 4.85 2.39
N LEU A 630 43.46 4.39 2.69
CA LEU A 630 42.94 4.32 4.06
C LEU A 630 43.75 3.31 4.87
N THR A 631 43.94 2.10 4.33
CA THR A 631 44.75 1.04 4.97
C THR A 631 46.17 1.52 5.24
N LYS A 632 46.82 2.18 4.27
CA LYS A 632 48.16 2.75 4.45
C LYS A 632 48.19 3.80 5.58
N THR A 633 47.19 4.67 5.63
CA THR A 633 47.10 5.73 6.65
C THR A 633 46.90 5.15 8.04
N ILE A 634 46.07 4.12 8.18
CA ILE A 634 45.86 3.41 9.45
C ILE A 634 47.15 2.71 9.89
N LYS A 635 47.85 2.03 8.97
CA LYS A 635 49.12 1.35 9.26
C LYS A 635 50.19 2.33 9.76
N GLU A 636 50.40 3.43 9.03
CA GLU A 636 51.37 4.45 9.40
C GLU A 636 51.04 5.08 10.77
N LEU A 637 49.77 5.41 11.01
CA LEU A 637 49.33 5.97 12.29
C LEU A 637 49.45 4.97 13.45
N SER A 638 49.22 3.68 13.19
CA SER A 638 49.39 2.60 14.17
C SER A 638 50.84 2.48 14.59
N THR A 639 51.78 2.47 13.63
CA THR A 639 53.22 2.42 13.91
C THR A 639 53.66 3.60 14.76
N ILE A 640 53.28 4.83 14.38
CA ILE A 640 53.62 6.04 15.13
C ILE A 640 53.10 5.97 16.58
N LYS A 641 51.87 5.50 16.77
CA LYS A 641 51.28 5.38 18.12
C LYS A 641 51.91 4.26 18.93
N LYS A 642 52.28 3.14 18.31
CA LYS A 642 52.98 2.01 18.95
C LYS A 642 54.34 2.46 19.48
N GLU A 643 55.15 3.07 18.62
CA GLU A 643 56.47 3.59 18.98
C GLU A 643 56.37 4.60 20.13
N ARG A 644 55.44 5.56 20.02
CA ARG A 644 55.25 6.56 21.07
C ARG A 644 54.76 5.97 22.39
N TYR A 645 53.90 4.95 22.34
CA TYR A 645 53.46 4.23 23.54
C TYR A 645 54.64 3.53 24.21
N GLN A 646 55.46 2.80 23.45
CA GLN A 646 56.65 2.12 23.98
C GLN A 646 57.65 3.10 24.60
N THR A 647 57.89 4.26 23.96
CA THR A 647 58.73 5.32 24.54
C THR A 647 58.19 5.82 25.88
N LEU A 648 56.91 6.16 25.97
CA LEU A 648 56.31 6.66 27.22
C LEU A 648 56.35 5.62 28.34
N ILE A 649 56.12 4.34 28.03
CA ILE A 649 56.26 3.26 29.01
C ILE A 649 57.71 3.17 29.50
N SER A 650 58.70 3.27 28.60
CA SER A 650 60.12 3.25 28.98
C SER A 650 60.56 4.47 29.81
N GLU A 651 59.88 5.62 29.64
CA GLU A 651 60.06 6.83 30.45
C GLU A 651 59.37 6.73 31.84
N GLY A 652 58.70 5.60 32.15
CA GLY A 652 58.08 5.33 33.44
C GLY A 652 56.62 5.78 33.57
N TYR A 653 55.98 6.22 32.48
CA TYR A 653 54.56 6.56 32.51
C TYR A 653 53.67 5.32 32.63
N GLY A 654 52.61 5.40 33.43
CA GLY A 654 51.59 4.34 33.50
C GLY A 654 50.79 4.19 32.20
N ALA A 655 50.31 2.97 31.93
CA ALA A 655 49.58 2.65 30.70
C ALA A 655 48.33 3.52 30.48
N GLU A 656 47.58 3.82 31.55
CA GLU A 656 46.39 4.69 31.48
C GLU A 656 46.74 6.12 31.07
N HIS A 657 47.84 6.66 31.63
CA HIS A 657 48.34 7.98 31.27
C HIS A 657 48.77 8.04 29.79
N CYS A 658 49.49 7.00 29.33
CA CYS A 658 49.90 6.87 27.93
C CYS A 658 48.69 6.82 26.99
N MET A 659 47.65 6.04 27.32
CA MET A 659 46.42 5.97 26.53
C MET A 659 45.73 7.32 26.39
N LYS A 660 45.64 8.09 27.50
CA LYS A 660 45.04 9.42 27.49
C LYS A 660 45.82 10.40 26.61
N LEU A 661 47.16 10.41 26.71
CA LEU A 661 48.03 11.23 25.87
C LEU A 661 47.92 10.89 24.38
N LEU A 662 47.81 9.59 24.07
CA LEU A 662 47.72 9.10 22.70
C LEU A 662 46.28 9.07 22.16
N GLN A 663 45.28 9.44 22.95
CA GLN A 663 43.85 9.36 22.59
C GLN A 663 43.47 7.95 22.12
N LEU A 664 43.91 6.93 22.87
CA LEU A 664 43.62 5.52 22.61
C LEU A 664 42.59 5.00 23.61
N SER A 665 41.60 4.26 23.13
CA SER A 665 40.79 3.39 23.98
C SER A 665 41.57 2.11 24.32
N PRO A 666 41.20 1.37 25.38
CA PRO A 666 41.83 0.09 25.70
C PRO A 666 41.84 -0.89 24.52
N ARG A 667 40.73 -0.92 23.75
CA ARG A 667 40.62 -1.70 22.52
C ARG A 667 41.61 -1.23 21.44
N ALA A 668 41.70 0.07 21.21
CA ALA A 668 42.62 0.63 20.22
C ALA A 668 44.08 0.37 20.59
N LEU A 669 44.42 0.44 21.88
CA LEU A 669 45.76 0.08 22.36
C LEU A 669 46.05 -1.40 22.12
N TYR A 670 45.11 -2.29 22.46
CA TYR A 670 45.23 -3.73 22.19
C TYR A 670 45.47 -4.02 20.70
N GLU A 671 44.70 -3.38 19.81
CA GLU A 671 44.83 -3.56 18.36
C GLU A 671 46.19 -3.05 17.82
N ILE A 672 46.76 -2.00 18.42
CA ILE A 672 48.09 -1.49 18.02
C ILE A 672 49.23 -2.38 18.54
N LEU A 673 49.10 -2.92 19.76
CA LEU A 673 50.14 -3.72 20.39
C LEU A 673 50.27 -5.13 19.79
N ASN A 674 49.14 -5.79 19.50
CA ASN A 674 49.09 -7.19 19.02
C ASN A 674 49.24 -7.37 17.50
N GLU A 675 49.89 -6.40 16.86
CA GLU A 675 50.18 -6.33 15.43
C GLU A 675 48.97 -6.16 14.50
N THR A 676 49.17 -5.23 13.56
CA THR A 676 48.22 -4.73 12.56
C THR A 676 47.78 -5.78 11.54
N GLU A 677 48.32 -7.00 11.55
CA GLU A 677 47.92 -8.09 10.64
C GLU A 677 46.46 -8.53 10.81
N PHE A 678 45.91 -8.47 12.04
CA PHE A 678 44.51 -8.82 12.29
C PHE A 678 43.53 -7.79 11.71
N LEU A 679 43.91 -6.51 11.79
CA LEU A 679 43.17 -5.39 11.18
C LEU A 679 43.17 -5.46 9.65
N ILE A 680 44.27 -5.95 9.05
CA ILE A 680 44.43 -6.14 7.60
C ILE A 680 43.59 -7.34 7.13
N LYS A 681 43.61 -8.48 7.84
CA LYS A 681 42.77 -9.64 7.48
C LYS A 681 41.27 -9.35 7.62
N GLU A 682 40.81 -8.61 8.63
CA GLU A 682 39.40 -8.22 8.76
C GLU A 682 38.96 -7.19 7.71
N THR A 683 39.86 -6.29 7.29
CA THR A 683 39.54 -5.34 6.21
C THR A 683 39.58 -6.02 4.85
N GLU A 684 40.59 -6.83 4.55
CA GLU A 684 40.63 -7.62 3.32
C GLU A 684 39.48 -8.63 3.24
N ALA A 685 39.10 -9.28 4.35
CA ALA A 685 37.93 -10.17 4.41
C ALA A 685 36.57 -9.44 4.41
N SER A 686 36.53 -8.14 4.72
CA SER A 686 35.31 -7.33 4.52
C SER A 686 35.19 -6.81 3.08
N TYR A 687 36.28 -6.81 2.32
CA TYR A 687 36.33 -6.43 0.91
C TYR A 687 36.28 -7.60 -0.08
N ALA A 688 36.63 -8.81 0.35
CA ALA A 688 36.28 -10.08 -0.32
C ALA A 688 34.82 -10.43 -0.04
#